data_AF-A0A8H7C1I9-F1
#
_entry.id   AF-A0A8H7C1I9-F1
#
_cell.length_a   1.000
_cell.length_b   1.000
_cell.length_c   1.000
_cell.angle_alpha   90.00
_cell.angle_beta   90.00
_cell.angle_gamma   90.00
#
_symmetry.space_group_name_H-M   'P 1'
#
loop_
_entity.id
_entity.type
_entity.pdbx_description
1 polymer ?
#
loop_
_entity_poly.entity_id
_entity_poly.type
_entity_poly.pdbx_seq_one_letter_code
_entity_poly.pdbx_strand_id
1 'polypeptide(L)'
;MISLSRSFVALRLFLFFSCAISPSLSATAGSFADGGTTGVSAMMMILGNEDYVYILDKAEGNAEVINGHPAWGAVWDTRTHEHQLMDVRSNVFCSSGMHLPNGSYVTFGGNSAVGPGGNTPTGPDGLPETWDPQYQDFDGAKAIRVLNPCDSKENFADPKCQWFDDATVLAMERRRWYSAAEALEDGSVIIIGGFVNGGYINRNYPNTDPEFEGGAADCTYEYYPSRNQPAQTVQFLIQTSGLNAYALTYLMPSGQLFVQANVSTMLWDHNANVETPLPPMPGNVVRVYPASGANAMLPLTPANNYEPTILFCGGSDMPESAFGNYAFPAINTFDYPASTDCQRITPEPQDGSEPVYTKDDDLLEGRTMGQFILLPDGKILLVNGGANGTAGYSQMTGETPTFGQMPWGESLASGPRGTPALYDPEAPAGQRWSNTGFAASDIARLYHSSAMLLADGSVLIAGSNPNVDVNTSTIFPTTYKAEIFYPSYFDATTRPAPSGIPTTLSYGGDYFNVTLPQTSYSGSANDAAAKTKVVVTRGGFTTHAMNMGQRYLQLNNTYTVQDDGTIVLHCAQPPPNPHILQPGPVVFWVVVDGIPSNGTMVIVGNGQIGPQPVTDASILPDSVLAADNVNGGASDSSSSGGDNNNSDSTTSTGAIVGGVVGGIAALAAIVGAVVFFMRRRNAGGRGVYTQKAAPASTYDFGSTPLEATRGHIPIPSDSSSFVPLNQENRSVAWNAGSTASLHEAAGVSAPYRDDPRTSSMGSGGGYGGYPMQEQNYDPYARAGPGGRL
;
A
#
# COMPACT_ATOMS: atom_id res chain seq x y z
N MET A 1 -26.07 -71.40 -7.36
CA MET A 1 -25.04 -71.62 -8.39
C MET A 1 -25.56 -71.02 -9.69
N ILE A 2 -24.89 -70.14 -10.44
CA ILE A 2 -23.57 -69.45 -10.38
C ILE A 2 -23.86 -68.09 -11.06
N SER A 3 -23.79 -66.93 -10.39
CA SER A 3 -22.62 -66.11 -9.99
C SER A 3 -22.23 -65.02 -11.02
N LEU A 4 -21.75 -63.88 -10.51
CA LEU A 4 -21.13 -62.73 -11.21
C LEU A 4 -22.03 -61.77 -12.02
N SER A 5 -22.74 -60.86 -11.32
CA SER A 5 -23.09 -59.53 -11.85
C SER A 5 -23.40 -58.46 -10.78
N ARG A 6 -22.73 -58.48 -9.61
CA ARG A 6 -22.89 -57.46 -8.56
C ARG A 6 -21.58 -57.08 -7.83
N SER A 7 -20.63 -56.50 -8.58
CA SER A 7 -19.39 -55.96 -8.00
C SER A 7 -18.86 -54.72 -8.74
N PHE A 8 -19.71 -53.71 -9.00
CA PHE A 8 -19.25 -52.43 -9.56
C PHE A 8 -20.00 -51.16 -9.06
N VAL A 9 -20.79 -51.26 -7.97
CA VAL A 9 -21.55 -50.12 -7.41
C VAL A 9 -21.17 -49.78 -5.97
N ALA A 10 -20.35 -50.60 -5.29
CA ALA A 10 -19.95 -50.42 -3.90
C ALA A 10 -18.56 -49.74 -3.72
N LEU A 11 -18.05 -49.03 -4.73
CA LEU A 11 -16.74 -48.35 -4.68
C LEU A 11 -16.78 -46.93 -5.26
N ARG A 12 -17.86 -46.18 -4.97
CA ARG A 12 -17.97 -44.73 -5.23
C ARG A 12 -18.74 -43.96 -4.15
N LEU A 13 -18.80 -44.49 -2.93
CA LEU A 13 -19.55 -43.86 -1.82
C LEU A 13 -18.83 -43.98 -0.45
N PHE A 14 -17.51 -43.78 -0.43
CA PHE A 14 -16.69 -43.73 0.79
C PHE A 14 -15.45 -42.82 0.62
N LEU A 15 -15.63 -41.66 -0.01
CA LEU A 15 -14.54 -40.70 -0.26
C LEU A 15 -15.04 -39.24 -0.38
N PHE A 16 -15.99 -38.87 0.47
CA PHE A 16 -16.44 -37.48 0.69
C PHE A 16 -16.79 -37.24 2.16
N PHE A 17 -15.80 -37.44 3.03
CA PHE A 17 -15.71 -36.83 4.36
C PHE A 17 -14.24 -36.75 4.81
N SER A 18 -13.36 -36.41 3.87
CA SER A 18 -12.12 -35.73 4.26
C SER A 18 -12.51 -34.28 4.48
N CYS A 19 -12.56 -33.82 5.74
CA CYS A 19 -12.34 -32.40 5.97
C CYS A 19 -11.03 -32.05 5.28
N ALA A 20 -11.04 -31.00 4.46
CA ALA A 20 -9.82 -30.29 4.16
C ALA A 20 -9.36 -29.61 5.46
N ILE A 21 -8.76 -30.41 6.35
CA ILE A 21 -7.70 -29.90 7.20
C ILE A 21 -6.58 -29.63 6.21
N SER A 22 -6.63 -28.45 5.58
CA SER A 22 -5.41 -27.81 5.10
C SER A 22 -4.43 -27.95 6.25
N PRO A 23 -3.19 -28.42 6.03
CA PRO A 23 -2.20 -28.35 7.08
C PRO A 23 -2.13 -26.87 7.47
N SER A 24 -2.60 -26.54 8.67
CA SER A 24 -2.27 -25.28 9.30
C SER A 24 -0.76 -25.32 9.40
N LEU A 25 -0.09 -24.70 8.42
CA LEU A 25 1.33 -24.41 8.49
C LEU A 25 1.50 -23.75 9.84
N SER A 26 2.20 -24.41 10.76
CA SER A 26 2.34 -23.95 12.14
C SER A 26 3.02 -22.59 12.06
N ALA A 27 2.22 -21.53 12.18
CA ALA A 27 2.65 -20.17 11.94
C ALA A 27 3.72 -19.85 12.97
N THR A 28 4.98 -19.86 12.55
CA THR A 28 6.09 -19.50 13.42
C THR A 28 6.10 -17.99 13.50
N ALA A 29 5.91 -17.41 14.68
CA ALA A 29 5.86 -15.96 14.77
C ALA A 29 7.23 -15.34 14.45
N GLY A 30 7.22 -14.10 13.99
CA GLY A 30 8.38 -13.44 13.43
C GLY A 30 8.87 -14.01 12.09
N SER A 31 8.14 -14.94 11.45
CA SER A 31 8.59 -15.59 10.21
C SER A 31 7.65 -15.34 9.02
N PHE A 32 8.17 -15.66 7.84
CA PHE A 32 7.44 -15.66 6.57
C PHE A 32 6.99 -17.07 6.19
N ALA A 33 5.81 -17.19 5.61
CA ALA A 33 5.34 -18.38 4.90
C ALA A 33 4.99 -18.06 3.45
N ASP A 34 4.85 -19.12 2.64
CA ASP A 34 4.45 -19.05 1.24
C ASP A 34 2.99 -18.57 1.13
N GLY A 35 2.80 -17.38 0.54
CA GLY A 35 1.49 -16.80 0.23
C GLY A 35 0.97 -17.19 -1.16
N GLY A 36 1.63 -18.13 -1.85
CA GLY A 36 1.26 -18.56 -3.19
C GLY A 36 1.58 -17.48 -4.24
N THR A 37 0.67 -17.33 -5.21
CA THR A 37 0.80 -16.36 -6.30
C THR A 37 -0.39 -15.41 -6.37
N THR A 38 -0.14 -14.20 -6.85
CA THR A 38 -1.15 -13.15 -7.03
C THR A 38 -1.67 -13.03 -8.47
N GLY A 39 -1.18 -13.86 -9.40
CA GLY A 39 -1.48 -13.86 -10.85
C GLY A 39 -0.86 -12.69 -11.63
N VAL A 40 -0.88 -11.51 -11.03
CA VAL A 40 -0.32 -10.23 -11.51
C VAL A 40 0.62 -9.66 -10.43
N SER A 41 1.47 -8.68 -10.73
CA SER A 41 2.33 -8.09 -9.69
C SER A 41 1.50 -7.21 -8.75
N ALA A 42 1.60 -7.43 -7.44
CA ALA A 42 0.77 -6.73 -6.46
C ALA A 42 1.25 -5.30 -6.16
N MET A 43 1.22 -4.45 -7.19
CA MET A 43 1.58 -3.03 -7.12
C MET A 43 0.60 -2.23 -6.26
N MET A 44 -0.67 -2.63 -6.26
CA MET A 44 -1.76 -2.00 -5.52
C MET A 44 -2.62 -3.10 -4.88
N MET A 45 -3.00 -2.97 -3.60
CA MET A 45 -3.94 -3.91 -2.97
C MET A 45 -4.97 -3.21 -2.08
N ILE A 46 -6.09 -3.90 -1.84
CA ILE A 46 -7.14 -3.55 -0.86
C ILE A 46 -7.68 -4.83 -0.20
N LEU A 47 -7.90 -4.79 1.12
CA LEU A 47 -8.58 -5.86 1.85
C LEU A 47 -10.09 -5.65 1.65
N GLY A 48 -10.72 -6.45 0.80
CA GLY A 48 -12.13 -6.26 0.47
C GLY A 48 -13.08 -6.77 1.55
N ASN A 49 -12.72 -7.88 2.18
CA ASN A 49 -13.43 -8.49 3.31
C ASN A 49 -12.49 -9.46 4.05
N GLU A 50 -13.04 -10.33 4.92
CA GLU A 50 -12.30 -11.32 5.69
C GLU A 50 -11.65 -12.42 4.82
N ASP A 51 -12.25 -12.72 3.66
CA ASP A 51 -11.88 -13.82 2.77
C ASP A 51 -10.92 -13.39 1.64
N TYR A 52 -10.91 -12.10 1.24
CA TYR A 52 -10.28 -11.67 -0.02
C TYR A 52 -9.50 -10.36 0.03
N VAL A 53 -8.33 -10.38 -0.62
CA VAL A 53 -7.55 -9.20 -1.02
C VAL A 53 -7.70 -9.01 -2.53
N TYR A 54 -8.05 -7.79 -2.96
CA TYR A 54 -8.09 -7.44 -4.37
C TYR A 54 -6.79 -6.75 -4.76
N ILE A 55 -6.29 -7.09 -5.94
CA ILE A 55 -4.94 -6.78 -6.41
C ILE A 55 -5.05 -6.13 -7.78
N LEU A 56 -4.31 -5.03 -7.94
CA LEU A 56 -4.16 -4.30 -9.18
C LEU A 56 -2.67 -4.16 -9.52
N ASP A 57 -2.36 -4.38 -10.78
CA ASP A 57 -1.03 -4.24 -11.39
C ASP A 57 -1.10 -3.20 -12.52
N LYS A 58 0.01 -2.73 -13.06
CA LYS A 58 -0.05 -1.91 -14.29
C LYS A 58 -0.46 -2.76 -15.49
N ALA A 59 -0.97 -2.12 -16.55
CA ALA A 59 -1.09 -2.82 -17.82
C ALA A 59 0.31 -3.12 -18.38
N GLU A 60 0.66 -4.40 -18.47
CA GLU A 60 1.96 -4.90 -18.93
C GLU A 60 1.82 -6.34 -19.46
N GLY A 61 2.91 -6.93 -19.95
CA GLY A 61 2.98 -8.25 -20.58
C GLY A 61 2.83 -9.44 -19.62
N ASN A 62 1.91 -9.36 -18.66
CA ASN A 62 1.59 -10.42 -17.73
C ASN A 62 1.23 -11.72 -18.48
N ALA A 63 1.74 -12.84 -17.98
CA ALA A 63 1.65 -14.14 -18.68
C ALA A 63 0.26 -14.78 -18.60
N GLU A 64 -0.52 -14.42 -17.58
CA GLU A 64 -1.91 -14.82 -17.44
C GLU A 64 -2.82 -13.85 -18.21
N VAL A 65 -3.86 -14.40 -18.86
CA VAL A 65 -4.68 -13.69 -19.85
C VAL A 65 -6.15 -13.82 -19.47
N ILE A 66 -6.86 -12.70 -19.49
CA ILE A 66 -8.31 -12.60 -19.31
C ILE A 66 -8.92 -11.88 -20.52
N ASN A 67 -10.09 -12.30 -20.99
CA ASN A 67 -10.83 -11.68 -22.11
C ASN A 67 -10.03 -11.38 -23.41
N GLY A 68 -8.88 -12.04 -23.60
CA GLY A 68 -8.00 -11.87 -24.76
C GLY A 68 -6.86 -10.86 -24.57
N HIS A 69 -6.62 -10.37 -23.35
CA HIS A 69 -5.52 -9.47 -23.00
C HIS A 69 -4.75 -9.93 -21.75
N PRO A 70 -3.50 -9.49 -21.54
CA PRO A 70 -2.80 -9.71 -20.27
C PRO A 70 -3.65 -9.24 -19.09
N ALA A 71 -3.68 -10.01 -18.01
CA ALA A 71 -4.36 -9.58 -16.80
C ALA A 71 -3.53 -8.55 -16.03
N TRP A 72 -4.19 -7.53 -15.48
CA TRP A 72 -3.62 -6.61 -14.48
C TRP A 72 -4.57 -6.37 -13.29
N GLY A 73 -5.57 -7.23 -13.13
CA GLY A 73 -6.45 -7.30 -11.98
C GLY A 73 -6.62 -8.74 -11.51
N ALA A 74 -6.65 -8.94 -10.19
CA ALA A 74 -6.91 -10.23 -9.57
C ALA A 74 -7.56 -10.08 -8.19
N VAL A 75 -8.12 -11.18 -7.68
CA VAL A 75 -8.50 -11.37 -6.28
C VAL A 75 -7.76 -12.57 -5.72
N TRP A 76 -7.30 -12.49 -4.48
CA TRP A 76 -6.52 -13.51 -3.78
C TRP A 76 -7.25 -13.95 -2.51
N ASP A 77 -7.45 -15.26 -2.34
CA ASP A 77 -8.20 -15.90 -1.24
C ASP A 77 -7.29 -16.11 -0.03
N THR A 78 -7.61 -15.49 1.10
CA THR A 78 -6.79 -15.45 2.32
C THR A 78 -6.60 -16.82 3.00
N ARG A 79 -7.39 -17.81 2.63
CA ARG A 79 -7.42 -19.15 3.25
C ARG A 79 -6.78 -20.23 2.38
N THR A 80 -6.87 -20.10 1.06
CA THR A 80 -6.34 -21.07 0.09
C THR A 80 -5.03 -20.61 -0.56
N HIS A 81 -4.77 -19.29 -0.51
CA HIS A 81 -3.64 -18.62 -1.18
C HIS A 81 -3.68 -18.76 -2.71
N GLU A 82 -4.85 -19.08 -3.27
CA GLU A 82 -5.11 -19.11 -4.71
C GLU A 82 -5.63 -17.73 -5.20
N HIS A 83 -5.39 -17.42 -6.47
CA HIS A 83 -5.85 -16.21 -7.12
C HIS A 83 -6.89 -16.50 -8.22
N GLN A 84 -7.79 -15.55 -8.45
CA GLN A 84 -8.67 -15.50 -9.61
C GLN A 84 -8.45 -14.17 -10.35
N LEU A 85 -8.29 -14.23 -11.67
CA LEU A 85 -8.16 -13.05 -12.52
C LEU A 85 -9.47 -12.25 -12.57
N MET A 86 -9.34 -10.93 -12.65
CA MET A 86 -10.45 -9.99 -12.78
C MET A 86 -10.22 -9.07 -13.98
N ASP A 87 -11.29 -8.76 -14.71
CA ASP A 87 -11.21 -7.84 -15.84
C ASP A 87 -11.12 -6.41 -15.32
N VAL A 88 -10.12 -5.69 -15.81
CA VAL A 88 -9.84 -4.27 -15.60
C VAL A 88 -9.42 -3.75 -16.96
N ARG A 89 -10.06 -2.69 -17.43
CA ARG A 89 -10.01 -2.29 -18.85
C ARG A 89 -9.01 -1.18 -19.12
N SER A 90 -8.82 -0.28 -18.16
CA SER A 90 -7.95 0.88 -18.31
C SER A 90 -6.74 0.82 -17.38
N ASN A 91 -5.65 1.44 -17.80
CA ASN A 91 -4.36 1.35 -17.13
C ASN A 91 -4.40 1.93 -15.70
N VAL A 92 -4.43 1.07 -14.68
CA VAL A 92 -4.45 1.47 -13.26
C VAL A 92 -3.09 1.91 -12.72
N PHE A 93 -2.02 1.85 -13.52
CA PHE A 93 -0.65 2.17 -13.09
C PHE A 93 -0.59 3.53 -12.40
N CYS A 94 -0.19 3.55 -11.13
CA CYS A 94 -0.09 4.75 -10.29
C CYS A 94 -1.42 5.47 -10.01
N SER A 95 -2.54 4.74 -10.07
CA SER A 95 -3.79 5.21 -9.49
C SER A 95 -3.67 5.41 -7.98
N SER A 96 -4.52 6.27 -7.45
CA SER A 96 -4.83 6.30 -6.01
C SER A 96 -6.11 5.53 -5.75
N GLY A 97 -6.44 5.25 -4.49
CA GLY A 97 -7.70 4.60 -4.17
C GLY A 97 -8.11 4.80 -2.72
N MET A 98 -9.39 4.52 -2.46
CA MET A 98 -10.01 4.72 -1.16
C MET A 98 -11.20 3.76 -0.97
N HIS A 99 -11.57 3.55 0.29
CA HIS A 99 -12.82 2.91 0.67
C HIS A 99 -14.00 3.90 0.54
N LEU A 100 -15.23 3.39 0.44
CA LEU A 100 -16.46 4.17 0.47
C LEU A 100 -17.35 3.72 1.64
N PRO A 101 -18.30 4.57 2.10
CA PRO A 101 -19.13 4.29 3.27
C PRO A 101 -19.87 2.95 3.26
N ASN A 102 -20.28 2.48 2.09
CA ASN A 102 -21.05 1.25 1.90
C ASN A 102 -20.19 -0.04 1.93
N GLY A 103 -18.87 0.05 2.10
CA GLY A 103 -17.95 -1.09 1.99
C GLY A 103 -17.41 -1.35 0.58
N SER A 104 -17.83 -0.58 -0.43
CA SER A 104 -17.20 -0.61 -1.75
C SER A 104 -15.87 0.15 -1.77
N TYR A 105 -15.05 -0.08 -2.78
CA TYR A 105 -13.75 0.57 -2.98
C TYR A 105 -13.73 1.27 -4.33
N VAL A 106 -12.92 2.32 -4.41
CA VAL A 106 -12.77 3.14 -5.62
C VAL A 106 -11.30 3.43 -5.89
N THR A 107 -10.89 3.41 -7.16
CA THR A 107 -9.57 3.89 -7.62
C THR A 107 -9.70 5.03 -8.62
N PHE A 108 -8.69 5.90 -8.63
CA PHE A 108 -8.70 7.18 -9.32
C PHE A 108 -7.44 7.36 -10.16
N GLY A 109 -7.63 7.67 -11.43
CA GLY A 109 -6.55 7.91 -12.37
C GLY A 109 -5.80 6.63 -12.73
N GLY A 110 -4.55 6.83 -13.15
CA GLY A 110 -3.77 5.80 -13.79
C GLY A 110 -2.90 6.37 -14.91
N ASN A 111 -2.31 5.52 -15.73
CA ASN A 111 -1.45 5.95 -16.83
C ASN A 111 -2.25 6.12 -18.14
N SER A 112 -1.63 6.73 -19.15
CA SER A 112 -2.04 6.56 -20.54
C SER A 112 -1.97 5.09 -20.96
N ALA A 113 -2.66 4.73 -22.04
CA ALA A 113 -2.58 3.40 -22.62
C ALA A 113 -1.12 3.03 -22.98
N VAL A 114 -0.72 1.78 -22.79
CA VAL A 114 0.59 1.24 -23.17
C VAL A 114 0.50 -0.10 -23.87
N GLY A 115 1.40 -0.32 -24.82
CA GLY A 115 1.70 -1.61 -25.42
C GLY A 115 3.03 -2.19 -24.91
N PRO A 116 3.55 -3.25 -25.56
CA PRO A 116 4.75 -3.96 -25.13
C PRO A 116 5.99 -3.08 -24.97
N GLY A 117 6.78 -3.35 -23.93
CA GLY A 117 7.91 -2.52 -23.50
C GLY A 117 7.49 -1.22 -22.81
N GLY A 118 6.23 -1.09 -22.40
CA GLY A 118 5.66 0.14 -21.84
C GLY A 118 5.55 1.29 -22.86
N ASN A 119 5.53 0.97 -24.16
CA ASN A 119 5.46 1.97 -25.21
C ASN A 119 4.05 2.56 -25.32
N THR A 120 3.90 3.87 -25.20
CA THR A 120 2.62 4.55 -25.46
C THR A 120 2.28 4.46 -26.96
N PRO A 121 1.09 3.98 -27.35
CA PRO A 121 0.66 3.96 -28.74
C PRO A 121 0.55 5.39 -29.28
N THR A 122 0.92 5.60 -30.54
CA THR A 122 0.83 6.91 -31.18
C THR A 122 0.01 6.80 -32.47
N GLY A 123 -0.95 7.72 -32.61
CA GLY A 123 -1.83 7.75 -33.75
C GLY A 123 -1.12 8.20 -35.03
N PRO A 124 -1.81 8.13 -36.19
CA PRO A 124 -1.26 8.61 -37.48
C PRO A 124 -0.92 10.11 -37.51
N ASP A 125 -1.37 10.87 -36.52
CA ASP A 125 -1.09 12.29 -36.27
C ASP A 125 0.06 12.54 -35.28
N GLY A 126 0.61 11.48 -34.68
CA GLY A 126 1.70 11.54 -33.69
C GLY A 126 1.26 11.85 -32.26
N LEU A 127 -0.04 11.88 -31.98
CA LEU A 127 -0.57 12.06 -30.61
C LEU A 127 -0.68 10.70 -29.88
N PRO A 128 -0.58 10.66 -28.54
CA PRO A 128 -0.87 9.46 -27.76
C PRO A 128 -2.29 8.95 -28.04
N GLU A 129 -2.44 7.68 -28.41
CA GLU A 129 -3.79 7.08 -28.53
C GLU A 129 -4.34 6.76 -27.13
N THR A 130 -5.68 6.78 -27.00
CA THR A 130 -6.37 6.44 -25.75
C THR A 130 -6.57 4.92 -25.57
N TRP A 131 -5.88 4.11 -26.38
CA TRP A 131 -6.07 2.68 -26.52
C TRP A 131 -4.81 2.02 -27.12
N ASP A 132 -4.37 0.88 -26.58
CA ASP A 132 -3.40 0.00 -27.24
C ASP A 132 -4.10 -1.26 -27.81
N PRO A 133 -3.93 -1.58 -29.12
CA PRO A 133 -4.59 -2.74 -29.73
C PRO A 133 -3.95 -4.10 -29.40
N GLN A 134 -2.77 -4.16 -28.78
CA GLN A 134 -2.07 -5.42 -28.46
C GLN A 134 -2.34 -5.89 -27.03
N TYR A 135 -2.23 -4.99 -26.06
CA TYR A 135 -2.59 -5.21 -24.65
C TYR A 135 -4.05 -4.89 -24.36
N GLN A 136 -4.81 -4.35 -25.32
CA GLN A 136 -6.21 -3.94 -25.12
C GLN A 136 -6.38 -3.01 -23.90
N ASP A 137 -5.40 -2.12 -23.72
CA ASP A 137 -5.32 -1.20 -22.59
C ASP A 137 -5.96 0.15 -22.95
N PHE A 138 -6.95 0.60 -22.18
CA PHE A 138 -7.54 1.94 -22.32
C PHE A 138 -6.80 2.98 -21.44
N ASP A 139 -6.78 4.24 -21.88
CA ASP A 139 -6.23 5.37 -21.09
C ASP A 139 -6.92 5.50 -19.72
N GLY A 140 -6.15 5.22 -18.66
CA GLY A 140 -6.60 5.23 -17.28
C GLY A 140 -6.46 6.57 -16.59
N ALA A 141 -5.82 7.59 -17.19
CA ALA A 141 -5.46 8.82 -16.49
C ALA A 141 -6.65 9.64 -15.96
N LYS A 142 -7.86 9.42 -16.49
CA LYS A 142 -9.12 9.99 -15.95
C LYS A 142 -10.07 8.96 -15.34
N ALA A 143 -9.72 7.67 -15.38
CA ALA A 143 -10.64 6.61 -14.99
C ALA A 143 -10.99 6.68 -13.50
N ILE A 144 -12.25 6.37 -13.20
CA ILE A 144 -12.71 6.07 -11.85
C ILE A 144 -13.24 4.65 -11.88
N ARG A 145 -12.63 3.76 -11.08
CA ARG A 145 -12.99 2.34 -11.08
C ARG A 145 -13.59 1.98 -9.74
N VAL A 146 -14.73 1.29 -9.74
CA VAL A 146 -15.47 0.97 -8.52
C VAL A 146 -15.63 -0.54 -8.39
N LEU A 147 -15.36 -1.07 -7.20
CA LEU A 147 -15.50 -2.48 -6.85
C LEU A 147 -16.41 -2.62 -5.63
N ASN A 148 -17.40 -3.52 -5.71
CA ASN A 148 -18.09 -4.02 -4.52
C ASN A 148 -17.45 -5.37 -4.16
N PRO A 149 -16.73 -5.49 -3.02
CA PRO A 149 -16.14 -6.77 -2.63
C PRO A 149 -17.21 -7.84 -2.43
N CYS A 150 -17.06 -8.97 -3.12
CA CYS A 150 -17.88 -10.15 -2.93
C CYS A 150 -17.27 -11.13 -1.92
N ASP A 151 -18.12 -11.83 -1.17
CA ASP A 151 -17.72 -12.82 -0.16
C ASP A 151 -17.60 -14.25 -0.72
N SER A 152 -17.09 -15.20 0.06
CA SER A 152 -16.84 -16.59 -0.39
C SER A 152 -18.10 -17.42 -0.69
N LYS A 153 -19.30 -16.83 -0.54
CA LYS A 153 -20.60 -17.43 -0.86
C LYS A 153 -21.17 -16.88 -2.18
N GLU A 154 -20.56 -15.84 -2.74
CA GLU A 154 -20.99 -15.17 -3.96
C GLU A 154 -20.24 -15.68 -5.20
N ASN A 155 -20.83 -15.49 -6.38
CA ASN A 155 -20.22 -15.88 -7.64
C ASN A 155 -19.40 -14.72 -8.20
N PHE A 156 -18.07 -14.84 -8.20
CA PHE A 156 -17.18 -13.81 -8.75
C PHE A 156 -17.42 -13.50 -10.24
N ALA A 157 -18.04 -14.41 -11.02
CA ALA A 157 -18.43 -14.14 -12.40
C ALA A 157 -19.70 -13.25 -12.53
N ASP A 158 -20.40 -12.91 -11.43
CA ASP A 158 -21.52 -11.97 -11.46
C ASP A 158 -21.00 -10.53 -11.70
N PRO A 159 -21.64 -9.71 -12.56
CA PRO A 159 -21.18 -8.34 -12.84
C PRO A 159 -21.06 -7.41 -11.63
N LYS A 160 -21.74 -7.70 -10.52
CA LYS A 160 -21.61 -6.95 -9.25
C LYS A 160 -20.27 -7.16 -8.54
N CYS A 161 -19.60 -8.29 -8.80
CA CYS A 161 -18.32 -8.69 -8.21
C CYS A 161 -17.13 -8.30 -9.10
N GLN A 162 -17.38 -7.70 -10.26
CA GLN A 162 -16.35 -7.23 -11.18
C GLN A 162 -16.08 -5.74 -10.97
N TRP A 163 -14.93 -5.27 -11.46
CA TRP A 163 -14.64 -3.85 -11.50
C TRP A 163 -15.57 -3.15 -12.49
N PHE A 164 -16.23 -2.08 -12.03
CA PHE A 164 -16.77 -1.09 -12.93
C PHE A 164 -15.61 -0.22 -13.43
N ASP A 165 -15.28 -0.31 -14.72
CA ASP A 165 -14.22 0.45 -15.37
C ASP A 165 -14.71 0.96 -16.74
N ASP A 166 -15.34 2.14 -16.72
CA ASP A 166 -15.77 2.84 -17.94
C ASP A 166 -15.71 4.37 -17.78
N ALA A 167 -14.59 4.94 -18.23
CA ALA A 167 -14.34 6.39 -18.22
C ALA A 167 -15.29 7.21 -19.12
N THR A 168 -16.14 6.57 -19.95
CA THR A 168 -17.18 7.29 -20.71
C THR A 168 -18.43 7.56 -19.85
N VAL A 169 -18.58 6.86 -18.73
CA VAL A 169 -19.70 6.97 -17.79
C VAL A 169 -19.27 7.63 -16.48
N LEU A 170 -18.09 7.29 -15.96
CA LEU A 170 -17.56 7.82 -14.70
C LEU A 170 -16.06 8.13 -14.81
N ALA A 171 -15.72 9.42 -14.74
CA ALA A 171 -14.35 9.90 -14.87
C ALA A 171 -14.08 11.11 -13.98
N MET A 172 -12.81 11.33 -13.67
CA MET A 172 -12.31 12.57 -13.07
C MET A 172 -12.38 13.74 -14.06
N GLU A 173 -12.43 14.96 -13.53
CA GLU A 173 -12.28 16.17 -14.32
C GLU A 173 -10.86 16.26 -14.90
N ARG A 174 -9.84 15.93 -14.09
CA ARG A 174 -8.42 16.09 -14.43
C ARG A 174 -7.77 14.76 -14.80
N ARG A 175 -6.65 14.83 -15.52
CA ARG A 175 -5.75 13.66 -15.72
C ARG A 175 -4.85 13.57 -14.50
N ARG A 176 -4.74 12.39 -13.88
CA ARG A 176 -3.90 12.18 -12.70
C ARG A 176 -3.22 10.82 -12.69
N TRP A 177 -1.92 10.88 -12.43
CA TRP A 177 -0.98 9.78 -12.19
C TRP A 177 -0.16 10.18 -10.95
N TYR A 178 0.02 9.31 -9.96
CA TYR A 178 0.56 9.69 -8.63
C TYR A 178 -0.24 10.79 -7.87
N SER A 179 -1.56 10.85 -8.01
CA SER A 179 -2.41 11.68 -7.13
C SER A 179 -2.49 11.10 -5.72
N ALA A 180 -2.61 11.93 -4.69
CA ALA A 180 -3.04 11.46 -3.38
C ALA A 180 -4.57 11.39 -3.29
N ALA A 181 -5.08 10.52 -2.42
CA ALA A 181 -6.49 10.46 -2.06
C ALA A 181 -6.66 10.33 -0.54
N GLU A 182 -7.64 11.01 0.05
CA GLU A 182 -8.03 10.84 1.46
C GLU A 182 -9.56 10.86 1.60
N ALA A 183 -10.10 10.00 2.46
CA ALA A 183 -11.53 9.99 2.77
C ALA A 183 -11.90 11.18 3.66
N LEU A 184 -13.10 11.72 3.49
CA LEU A 184 -13.66 12.82 4.27
C LEU A 184 -14.74 12.34 5.24
N GLU A 185 -15.17 13.20 6.14
CA GLU A 185 -16.15 12.93 7.19
C GLU A 185 -17.55 12.58 6.66
N ASP A 186 -17.89 13.08 5.47
CA ASP A 186 -19.10 12.74 4.74
C ASP A 186 -18.94 11.47 3.87
N GLY A 187 -17.75 10.85 3.86
CA GLY A 187 -17.45 9.68 3.03
C GLY A 187 -17.23 9.98 1.55
N SER A 188 -17.20 11.25 1.15
CA SER A 188 -16.57 11.63 -0.12
C SER A 188 -15.04 11.50 -0.02
N VAL A 189 -14.37 11.51 -1.17
CA VAL A 189 -12.92 11.40 -1.27
C VAL A 189 -12.39 12.67 -1.93
N ILE A 190 -11.36 13.29 -1.35
CA ILE A 190 -10.61 14.36 -2.02
C ILE A 190 -9.46 13.72 -2.82
N ILE A 191 -9.23 14.22 -4.04
CA ILE A 191 -8.18 13.73 -4.95
C ILE A 191 -7.24 14.90 -5.22
N ILE A 192 -5.96 14.76 -4.90
CA ILE A 192 -5.01 15.86 -4.79
C ILE A 192 -3.80 15.62 -5.71
N GLY A 193 -3.53 16.60 -6.57
CA GLY A 193 -2.32 16.69 -7.36
C GLY A 193 -2.09 15.56 -8.36
N GLY A 194 -0.81 15.29 -8.61
CA GLY A 194 -0.32 14.26 -9.54
C GLY A 194 0.27 14.85 -10.82
N PHE A 195 0.51 13.95 -11.77
CA PHE A 195 1.05 14.23 -13.08
C PHE A 195 -0.07 14.04 -14.12
N VAL A 196 0.03 14.74 -15.24
CA VAL A 196 -0.86 14.62 -16.41
C VAL A 196 -0.49 13.42 -17.29
N ASN A 197 0.78 12.99 -17.22
CA ASN A 197 1.45 11.92 -17.94
C ASN A 197 2.57 11.28 -17.09
N GLY A 198 3.15 10.15 -17.51
CA GLY A 198 4.12 9.37 -16.70
C GLY A 198 5.59 9.82 -16.79
N GLY A 199 6.33 9.84 -15.67
CA GLY A 199 7.75 10.21 -15.53
C GLY A 199 8.35 9.92 -14.13
N TYR A 200 9.65 10.15 -13.92
CA TYR A 200 10.36 9.87 -12.66
C TYR A 200 10.12 10.89 -11.54
N ILE A 201 10.09 12.19 -11.86
CA ILE A 201 9.69 13.26 -10.94
C ILE A 201 8.87 14.31 -11.68
N ASN A 202 8.01 15.03 -10.98
CA ASN A 202 7.07 15.98 -11.58
C ASN A 202 7.73 17.32 -11.90
N ARG A 203 8.88 17.31 -12.60
CA ARG A 203 9.58 18.51 -13.07
C ARG A 203 10.64 18.28 -14.14
N ASN A 204 10.99 19.36 -14.83
CA ASN A 204 12.25 19.48 -15.55
C ASN A 204 13.35 20.14 -14.70
N TYR A 205 14.62 20.00 -15.11
CA TYR A 205 15.75 20.65 -14.44
C TYR A 205 16.56 21.53 -15.42
N PRO A 206 16.82 22.81 -15.11
CA PRO A 206 16.34 23.55 -13.93
C PRO A 206 14.82 23.74 -13.95
N ASN A 207 14.17 23.65 -12.78
CA ASN A 207 12.75 23.95 -12.67
C ASN A 207 12.55 25.45 -12.94
N THR A 208 11.79 25.75 -13.98
CA THR A 208 11.49 27.12 -14.46
C THR A 208 10.00 27.35 -14.70
N ASP A 209 9.18 26.32 -14.51
CA ASP A 209 7.73 26.32 -14.69
C ASP A 209 7.11 25.40 -13.61
N PRO A 210 7.16 25.78 -12.32
CA PRO A 210 6.79 24.89 -11.22
C PRO A 210 5.29 24.57 -11.14
N GLU A 211 4.45 25.34 -11.83
CA GLU A 211 2.98 25.17 -11.82
C GLU A 211 2.49 24.18 -12.88
N PHE A 212 3.05 24.24 -14.10
CA PHE A 212 2.60 23.40 -15.21
C PHE A 212 3.63 22.36 -15.65
N GLU A 213 4.93 22.62 -15.42
CA GLU A 213 6.06 21.78 -15.87
C GLU A 213 5.99 21.41 -17.36
N GLY A 214 5.66 22.39 -18.21
CA GLY A 214 5.43 22.19 -19.63
C GLY A 214 4.10 21.49 -19.97
N GLY A 215 3.16 21.43 -19.03
CA GLY A 215 1.88 20.74 -19.13
C GLY A 215 1.87 19.32 -18.54
N ALA A 216 2.95 18.92 -17.86
CA ALA A 216 3.10 17.59 -17.25
C ALA A 216 2.61 17.51 -15.80
N ALA A 217 2.55 18.64 -15.08
CA ALA A 217 2.07 18.69 -13.70
C ALA A 217 0.57 19.00 -13.61
N ASP A 218 -0.13 18.40 -12.64
CA ASP A 218 -1.44 18.86 -12.21
C ASP A 218 -1.38 19.30 -10.74
N CYS A 219 -1.33 20.62 -10.51
CA CYS A 219 -1.32 21.21 -9.18
C CYS A 219 -2.73 21.50 -8.63
N THR A 220 -3.77 20.79 -9.09
CA THR A 220 -5.16 20.99 -8.63
C THR A 220 -5.67 19.88 -7.71
N TYR A 221 -6.83 20.11 -7.10
CA TYR A 221 -7.61 19.08 -6.42
C TYR A 221 -9.06 19.02 -6.95
N GLU A 222 -9.71 17.88 -6.74
CA GLU A 222 -11.12 17.64 -7.01
C GLU A 222 -11.71 16.63 -6.01
N TYR A 223 -12.99 16.27 -6.17
CA TYR A 223 -13.71 15.38 -5.25
C TYR A 223 -14.44 14.25 -5.97
N TYR A 224 -14.54 13.11 -5.30
CA TYR A 224 -15.44 12.02 -5.66
C TYR A 224 -16.44 11.73 -4.53
N PRO A 225 -17.77 11.72 -4.79
CA PRO A 225 -18.43 12.15 -6.03
C PRO A 225 -18.17 13.64 -6.32
N SER A 226 -18.28 14.04 -7.59
CA SER A 226 -18.04 15.43 -7.96
C SER A 226 -19.01 16.38 -7.26
N ARG A 227 -18.45 17.43 -6.64
CA ARG A 227 -19.21 18.53 -6.03
C ARG A 227 -19.76 19.54 -7.06
N ASN A 228 -19.67 19.24 -8.37
CA ASN A 228 -20.01 20.13 -9.50
C ASN A 228 -19.29 21.49 -9.44
N GLN A 229 -18.04 21.48 -8.99
CA GLN A 229 -17.13 22.62 -8.97
C GLN A 229 -15.91 22.25 -9.82
N PRO A 230 -15.35 23.21 -10.61
CA PRO A 230 -14.13 22.96 -11.36
C PRO A 230 -12.96 22.70 -10.41
N ALA A 231 -12.02 21.85 -10.83
CA ALA A 231 -10.80 21.58 -10.07
C ALA A 231 -10.03 22.87 -9.76
N GLN A 232 -9.59 23.02 -8.52
CA GLN A 232 -8.96 24.25 -8.02
C GLN A 232 -7.48 24.05 -7.73
N THR A 233 -6.65 25.06 -8.00
CA THR A 233 -5.21 25.02 -7.70
C THR A 233 -4.93 24.95 -6.21
N VAL A 234 -3.95 24.14 -5.82
CA VAL A 234 -3.32 24.10 -4.49
C VAL A 234 -1.93 24.71 -4.63
N GLN A 235 -1.71 25.87 -4.01
CA GLN A 235 -0.45 26.63 -4.09
C GLN A 235 0.73 25.85 -3.49
N PHE A 236 0.47 25.05 -2.46
CA PHE A 236 1.41 24.10 -1.87
C PHE A 236 2.00 23.10 -2.88
N LEU A 237 1.22 22.63 -3.87
CA LEU A 237 1.73 21.71 -4.89
C LEU A 237 2.71 22.39 -5.85
N ILE A 238 2.52 23.69 -6.13
CA ILE A 238 3.45 24.51 -6.89
C ILE A 238 4.73 24.77 -6.07
N GLN A 239 4.60 25.04 -4.76
CA GLN A 239 5.74 25.21 -3.85
C GLN A 239 6.58 23.93 -3.74
N THR A 240 5.94 22.76 -3.77
CA THR A 240 6.59 21.44 -3.63
C THR A 240 6.93 20.78 -4.97
N SER A 241 6.83 21.53 -6.06
CA SER A 241 7.00 21.09 -7.45
C SER A 241 8.25 20.21 -7.69
N GLY A 242 8.11 19.22 -8.56
CA GLY A 242 9.04 18.09 -8.70
C GLY A 242 8.79 16.94 -7.74
N LEU A 243 8.60 17.23 -6.45
CA LEU A 243 8.54 16.23 -5.38
C LEU A 243 7.20 16.32 -4.65
N ASN A 244 6.11 16.24 -5.40
CA ASN A 244 4.72 16.33 -4.92
C ASN A 244 3.85 15.12 -5.29
N ALA A 245 4.47 14.08 -5.88
CA ALA A 245 3.88 12.77 -6.15
C ALA A 245 3.37 12.11 -4.87
N TYR A 246 2.11 11.66 -4.86
CA TYR A 246 1.47 11.05 -3.69
C TYR A 246 1.69 11.87 -2.39
N ALA A 247 1.30 13.14 -2.40
CA ALA A 247 1.38 14.00 -1.20
C ALA A 247 0.75 13.33 0.03
N LEU A 248 1.54 13.16 1.09
CA LEU A 248 1.14 12.39 2.28
C LEU A 248 0.05 13.16 3.03
N THR A 249 -1.18 12.67 2.94
CA THR A 249 -2.40 13.39 3.33
C THR A 249 -3.16 12.63 4.41
N TYR A 250 -3.63 13.34 5.43
CA TYR A 250 -4.40 12.79 6.54
C TYR A 250 -5.49 13.76 6.99
N LEU A 251 -6.73 13.29 7.15
CA LEU A 251 -7.82 14.08 7.75
C LEU A 251 -7.65 14.23 9.25
N MET A 252 -7.67 15.48 9.73
CA MET A 252 -7.52 15.87 11.14
C MET A 252 -8.87 16.10 11.85
N PRO A 253 -8.95 16.03 13.19
CA PRO A 253 -10.17 16.20 13.97
C PRO A 253 -10.97 17.48 13.70
N SER A 254 -10.33 18.57 13.25
CA SER A 254 -10.98 19.82 12.86
C SER A 254 -11.77 19.75 11.54
N GLY A 255 -11.49 18.76 10.70
CA GLY A 255 -11.90 18.70 9.29
C GLY A 255 -10.87 19.30 8.31
N GLN A 256 -9.75 19.84 8.79
CA GLN A 256 -8.63 20.20 7.94
C GLN A 256 -7.80 18.97 7.54
N LEU A 257 -7.06 19.09 6.42
CA LEU A 257 -6.14 18.07 5.95
C LEU A 257 -4.71 18.45 6.33
N PHE A 258 -4.01 17.57 7.04
CA PHE A 258 -2.56 17.61 7.08
C PHE A 258 -2.03 17.13 5.73
N VAL A 259 -1.10 17.86 5.11
CA VAL A 259 -0.45 17.49 3.84
C VAL A 259 1.05 17.71 3.92
N GLN A 260 1.84 16.71 3.53
CA GLN A 260 3.31 16.79 3.44
C GLN A 260 3.80 16.37 2.04
N ALA A 261 4.64 17.19 1.43
CA ALA A 261 5.30 16.90 0.15
C ALA A 261 6.66 17.61 0.07
N ASN A 262 7.59 17.08 -0.72
CA ASN A 262 8.99 17.48 -0.76
C ASN A 262 9.57 17.51 0.68
N VAL A 263 9.93 18.69 1.18
CA VAL A 263 10.26 18.96 2.59
C VAL A 263 9.28 19.94 3.26
N SER A 264 8.18 20.31 2.58
CA SER A 264 7.17 21.25 3.09
C SER A 264 5.98 20.52 3.70
N THR A 265 5.34 21.17 4.67
CA THR A 265 4.17 20.63 5.39
C THR A 265 3.12 21.73 5.54
N MET A 266 1.83 21.39 5.46
CA MET A 266 0.74 22.32 5.73
C MET A 266 -0.43 21.65 6.47
N LEU A 267 -1.27 22.49 7.08
CA LEU A 267 -2.63 22.19 7.49
C LEU A 267 -3.58 22.98 6.57
N TRP A 268 -4.56 22.32 5.97
CA TRP A 268 -5.32 22.87 4.84
C TRP A 268 -6.83 22.75 5.04
N ASP A 269 -7.52 23.89 5.06
CA ASP A 269 -8.99 23.91 4.88
C ASP A 269 -9.29 23.76 3.38
N HIS A 270 -9.61 22.53 2.97
CA HIS A 270 -9.91 22.17 1.59
C HIS A 270 -11.29 22.68 1.10
N ASN A 271 -12.17 23.14 2.00
CA ASN A 271 -13.48 23.69 1.66
C ASN A 271 -13.38 25.20 1.36
N ALA A 272 -12.56 25.93 2.10
CA ALA A 272 -12.23 27.34 1.83
C ALA A 272 -11.01 27.53 0.91
N ASN A 273 -10.27 26.46 0.63
CA ASN A 273 -8.95 26.44 0.02
C ASN A 273 -7.93 27.37 0.73
N VAL A 274 -7.84 27.25 2.05
CA VAL A 274 -6.94 28.05 2.90
C VAL A 274 -5.81 27.18 3.43
N GLU A 275 -4.60 27.42 2.91
CA GLU A 275 -3.37 26.72 3.26
C GLU A 275 -2.66 27.41 4.43
N THR A 276 -2.39 26.66 5.50
CA THR A 276 -1.64 27.12 6.67
C THR A 276 -0.30 26.38 6.72
N PRO A 277 0.83 27.03 6.41
CA PRO A 277 2.14 26.39 6.47
C PRO A 277 2.49 25.90 7.88
N LEU A 278 2.96 24.68 7.98
CA LEU A 278 3.59 24.11 9.18
C LEU A 278 5.11 24.10 9.01
N PRO A 279 5.90 23.82 10.08
CA PRO A 279 7.36 23.71 9.93
C PRO A 279 7.77 22.69 8.85
N PRO A 280 8.87 22.92 8.11
CA PRO A 280 9.36 21.96 7.13
C PRO A 280 9.96 20.71 7.79
N MET A 281 10.02 19.62 7.03
CA MET A 281 10.63 18.34 7.43
C MET A 281 12.10 18.54 7.82
N PRO A 282 12.52 18.17 9.05
CA PRO A 282 13.91 18.29 9.49
C PRO A 282 14.90 17.52 8.61
N GLY A 283 16.15 18.00 8.58
CA GLY A 283 17.25 17.34 7.86
C GLY A 283 17.17 17.38 6.34
N ASN A 284 16.17 18.05 5.76
CA ASN A 284 15.85 18.00 4.32
C ASN A 284 15.56 16.57 3.79
N VAL A 285 15.09 15.66 4.66
CA VAL A 285 14.79 14.27 4.27
C VAL A 285 13.43 14.24 3.56
N VAL A 286 13.43 14.03 2.24
CA VAL A 286 12.20 13.89 1.44
C VAL A 286 11.52 12.55 1.79
N ARG A 287 10.21 12.59 2.08
CA ARG A 287 9.41 11.41 2.44
C ARG A 287 8.48 10.90 1.35
N VAL A 288 8.01 11.78 0.46
CA VAL A 288 7.18 11.40 -0.70
C VAL A 288 7.98 10.66 -1.77
N TYR A 289 7.27 10.09 -2.74
CA TYR A 289 7.90 9.55 -3.94
C TYR A 289 8.78 10.62 -4.65
N PRO A 290 9.97 10.25 -5.17
CA PRO A 290 10.52 8.90 -5.25
C PRO A 290 11.35 8.50 -4.02
N ALA A 291 11.68 9.42 -3.11
CA ALA A 291 12.45 9.10 -1.91
C ALA A 291 11.76 8.06 -1.00
N SER A 292 10.43 8.13 -0.89
CA SER A 292 9.54 7.09 -0.36
C SER A 292 9.91 6.62 1.07
N GLY A 293 9.79 7.53 2.02
CA GLY A 293 9.88 7.22 3.45
C GLY A 293 8.59 6.59 3.98
N ALA A 294 8.74 5.64 4.89
CA ALA A 294 7.63 5.03 5.62
C ALA A 294 6.88 6.10 6.42
N ASN A 295 5.55 6.09 6.38
CA ASN A 295 4.73 7.05 7.11
C ASN A 295 3.41 6.45 7.59
N ALA A 296 2.93 6.91 8.74
CA ALA A 296 1.66 6.49 9.34
C ALA A 296 1.17 7.52 10.36
N MET A 297 -0.16 7.62 10.51
CA MET A 297 -0.78 8.17 11.71
C MET A 297 -0.61 7.15 12.86
N LEU A 298 -0.11 7.61 14.01
CA LEU A 298 0.01 6.78 15.21
C LEU A 298 -1.38 6.42 15.78
N PRO A 299 -1.48 5.33 16.58
CA PRO A 299 -2.73 4.89 17.20
C PRO A 299 -3.54 6.01 17.88
N LEU A 300 -4.81 6.13 17.48
CA LEU A 300 -5.78 7.02 18.12
C LEU A 300 -6.44 6.26 19.29
N THR A 301 -6.32 6.75 20.52
CA THR A 301 -6.72 6.01 21.73
C THR A 301 -7.43 6.89 22.75
N PRO A 302 -8.17 6.32 23.72
CA PRO A 302 -8.65 7.08 24.88
C PRO A 302 -7.51 7.75 25.67
N ALA A 303 -6.31 7.14 25.70
CA ALA A 303 -5.18 7.61 26.51
C ALA A 303 -4.51 8.87 25.97
N ASN A 304 -4.50 9.06 24.64
CA ASN A 304 -4.04 10.29 23.97
C ASN A 304 -5.22 11.16 23.50
N ASN A 305 -6.43 10.97 24.04
CA ASN A 305 -7.66 11.66 23.64
C ASN A 305 -7.87 11.74 22.12
N TYR A 306 -7.51 10.66 21.41
CA TYR A 306 -7.58 10.53 19.95
C TYR A 306 -6.82 11.63 19.18
N GLU A 307 -5.75 12.18 19.77
CA GLU A 307 -4.89 13.19 19.14
C GLU A 307 -4.03 12.57 18.01
N PRO A 308 -4.13 13.05 16.75
CA PRO A 308 -3.31 12.54 15.66
C PRO A 308 -1.87 13.01 15.78
N THR A 309 -0.94 12.06 15.78
CA THR A 309 0.49 12.29 15.57
C THR A 309 0.93 11.52 14.33
N ILE A 310 1.60 12.16 13.38
CA ILE A 310 2.09 11.52 12.16
C ILE A 310 3.58 11.19 12.32
N LEU A 311 3.93 9.93 12.08
CA LEU A 311 5.31 9.43 12.06
C LEU A 311 5.82 9.37 10.61
N PHE A 312 7.06 9.78 10.40
CA PHE A 312 7.81 9.62 9.15
C PHE A 312 9.17 9.01 9.45
N CYS A 313 9.60 8.02 8.66
CA CYS A 313 10.90 7.35 8.81
C CYS A 313 11.51 7.00 7.45
N GLY A 314 12.84 7.06 7.35
CA GLY A 314 13.55 6.72 6.11
C GLY A 314 13.35 7.74 5.00
N GLY A 315 13.48 7.31 3.73
CA GLY A 315 13.52 8.23 2.59
C GLY A 315 14.94 8.72 2.29
N SER A 316 15.10 9.93 1.75
CA SER A 316 16.40 10.42 1.27
C SER A 316 16.60 11.93 1.45
N ASP A 317 17.81 12.31 1.91
CA ASP A 317 18.36 13.67 2.01
C ASP A 317 19.24 14.05 0.79
N MET A 318 19.15 13.27 -0.29
CA MET A 318 19.85 13.52 -1.55
C MET A 318 19.63 14.97 -2.03
N PRO A 319 20.68 15.70 -2.46
CA PRO A 319 20.54 17.10 -2.84
C PRO A 319 19.59 17.27 -4.02
N GLU A 320 18.86 18.39 -4.05
CA GLU A 320 17.78 18.65 -4.99
C GLU A 320 18.13 18.35 -6.46
N SER A 321 19.32 18.75 -6.92
CA SER A 321 19.78 18.52 -8.29
C SER A 321 19.97 17.04 -8.66
N ALA A 322 20.25 16.18 -7.69
CA ALA A 322 20.51 14.76 -7.90
C ALA A 322 19.23 13.94 -8.16
N PHE A 323 18.06 14.43 -7.72
CA PHE A 323 16.76 13.91 -8.18
C PHE A 323 16.56 14.10 -9.70
N GLY A 324 17.38 14.91 -10.38
CA GLY A 324 17.36 15.02 -11.84
C GLY A 324 16.06 15.63 -12.36
N ASN A 325 15.43 14.95 -13.32
CA ASN A 325 14.28 15.44 -14.06
C ASN A 325 13.28 14.32 -14.36
N TYR A 326 12.22 14.70 -15.07
CA TYR A 326 11.13 13.86 -15.54
C TYR A 326 11.51 12.51 -16.17
N ALA A 327 12.67 12.39 -16.82
CA ALA A 327 13.09 11.14 -17.46
C ALA A 327 13.87 10.20 -16.53
N PHE A 328 14.78 10.74 -15.70
CA PHE A 328 15.67 9.96 -14.83
C PHE A 328 16.40 10.82 -13.78
N PRO A 329 16.94 10.21 -12.70
CA PRO A 329 17.80 10.90 -11.74
C PRO A 329 19.14 11.32 -12.36
N ALA A 330 19.70 12.43 -11.87
CA ALA A 330 20.97 12.95 -12.37
C ALA A 330 22.19 12.17 -11.86
N ILE A 331 22.02 11.34 -10.83
CA ILE A 331 23.07 10.47 -10.26
C ILE A 331 22.63 9.01 -10.23
N ASN A 332 23.57 8.11 -9.93
CA ASN A 332 23.30 6.74 -9.53
C ASN A 332 22.63 6.70 -8.13
N THR A 333 21.31 6.86 -8.10
CA THR A 333 20.52 6.79 -6.84
C THR A 333 20.79 5.49 -6.08
N PHE A 334 20.92 4.37 -6.78
CA PHE A 334 21.21 3.05 -6.19
C PHE A 334 22.55 2.95 -5.42
N ASP A 335 23.44 3.95 -5.51
CA ASP A 335 24.66 4.08 -4.70
C ASP A 335 24.51 5.07 -3.52
N TYR A 336 23.41 5.84 -3.46
CA TYR A 336 23.14 6.84 -2.42
C TYR A 336 22.37 6.21 -1.24
N PRO A 337 22.85 6.30 0.01
CA PRO A 337 22.21 5.65 1.15
C PRO A 337 20.84 6.26 1.49
N ALA A 338 19.88 5.42 1.85
CA ALA A 338 18.62 5.88 2.42
C ALA A 338 18.81 6.31 3.88
N SER A 339 18.03 7.31 4.32
CA SER A 339 18.11 7.86 5.67
C SER A 339 17.65 6.85 6.72
N THR A 340 18.19 6.97 7.94
CA THR A 340 17.64 6.33 9.16
C THR A 340 16.65 7.22 9.90
N ASP A 341 16.58 8.50 9.52
CA ASP A 341 15.92 9.53 10.31
C ASP A 341 14.42 9.28 10.48
N CYS A 342 13.95 9.29 11.73
CA CYS A 342 12.53 9.36 12.07
C CYS A 342 12.13 10.69 12.73
N GLN A 343 10.95 11.20 12.37
CA GLN A 343 10.34 12.42 12.90
C GLN A 343 8.85 12.19 13.20
N ARG A 344 8.33 12.87 14.23
CA ARG A 344 6.89 12.99 14.50
C ARG A 344 6.43 14.43 14.39
N ILE A 345 5.17 14.66 14.03
CA ILE A 345 4.48 15.94 14.22
C ILE A 345 3.05 15.69 14.68
N THR A 346 2.57 16.48 15.64
CA THR A 346 1.16 16.60 16.02
C THR A 346 0.60 17.83 15.32
N PRO A 347 -0.25 17.69 14.28
CA PRO A 347 -0.67 18.85 13.47
C PRO A 347 -1.67 19.77 14.19
N GLU A 348 -2.42 19.24 15.14
CA GLU A 348 -3.43 19.96 15.92
C GLU A 348 -3.26 19.65 17.42
N PRO A 349 -2.22 20.19 18.10
CA PRO A 349 -1.99 19.92 19.52
C PRO A 349 -3.16 20.39 20.39
N GLN A 350 -3.78 19.47 21.13
CA GLN A 350 -4.97 19.76 21.94
C GLN A 350 -4.67 20.62 23.17
N ASP A 351 -3.40 20.73 23.57
CA ASP A 351 -2.93 21.65 24.61
C ASP A 351 -2.78 23.11 24.12
N GLY A 352 -2.98 23.36 22.82
CA GLY A 352 -2.84 24.67 22.19
C GLY A 352 -1.40 25.09 21.94
N SER A 353 -0.44 24.17 21.98
CA SER A 353 0.93 24.42 21.54
C SER A 353 1.05 24.51 20.00
N GLU A 354 2.13 25.15 19.53
CA GLU A 354 2.41 25.25 18.09
C GLU A 354 2.84 23.88 17.53
N PRO A 355 2.34 23.46 16.35
CA PRO A 355 2.77 22.22 15.71
C PRO A 355 4.27 22.24 15.39
N VAL A 356 5.02 21.28 15.92
CA VAL A 356 6.47 21.15 15.72
C VAL A 356 6.86 19.73 15.35
N TYR A 357 7.87 19.59 14.48
CA TYR A 357 8.52 18.31 14.28
C TYR A 357 9.41 17.97 15.49
N THR A 358 9.18 16.81 16.09
CA THR A 358 10.02 16.23 17.14
C THR A 358 10.77 15.02 16.63
N LYS A 359 12.07 14.97 16.91
CA LYS A 359 12.93 13.82 16.60
C LYS A 359 12.42 12.55 17.32
N ASP A 360 12.30 11.45 16.58
CA ASP A 360 12.01 10.12 17.12
C ASP A 360 13.25 9.20 16.99
N ASP A 361 13.17 8.00 17.56
CA ASP A 361 14.19 6.97 17.45
C ASP A 361 14.50 6.64 15.98
N ASP A 362 15.79 6.69 15.61
CA ASP A 362 16.24 6.31 14.27
C ASP A 362 15.89 4.85 13.94
N LEU A 363 15.61 4.59 12.66
CA LEU A 363 15.50 3.24 12.13
C LEU A 363 16.76 2.44 12.45
N LEU A 364 16.58 1.13 12.72
CA LEU A 364 17.68 0.17 12.92
C LEU A 364 18.68 0.15 11.75
N GLU A 365 18.23 0.53 10.55
CA GLU A 365 19.01 0.61 9.33
C GLU A 365 18.33 1.57 8.33
N GLY A 366 19.12 2.20 7.45
CA GLY A 366 18.59 3.11 6.42
C GLY A 366 17.68 2.39 5.42
N ARG A 367 16.52 2.99 5.12
CA ARG A 367 15.46 2.36 4.31
C ARG A 367 14.69 3.37 3.44
N THR A 368 14.73 3.19 2.12
CA THR A 368 13.79 3.76 1.15
C THR A 368 12.73 2.71 0.81
N MET A 369 11.51 3.12 0.42
CA MET A 369 10.37 2.25 0.12
C MET A 369 9.99 1.31 1.26
N GLY A 370 10.30 1.70 2.50
CA GLY A 370 9.80 1.01 3.69
C GLY A 370 8.31 1.33 3.87
N GLN A 371 7.51 0.34 4.21
CA GLN A 371 6.06 0.49 4.36
C GLN A 371 5.62 0.16 5.78
N PHE A 372 4.81 1.05 6.37
CA PHE A 372 4.21 0.86 7.70
C PHE A 372 2.83 0.22 7.63
N ILE A 373 2.65 -0.86 8.38
CA ILE A 373 1.40 -1.58 8.59
C ILE A 373 1.03 -1.46 10.07
N LEU A 374 -0.13 -0.86 10.38
CA LEU A 374 -0.64 -0.79 11.75
C LEU A 374 -1.15 -2.19 12.16
N LEU A 375 -0.66 -2.72 13.27
CA LEU A 375 -1.08 -4.02 13.81
C LEU A 375 -2.20 -3.87 14.85
N PRO A 376 -3.03 -4.90 15.07
CA PRO A 376 -4.11 -4.87 16.06
C PRO A 376 -3.65 -4.57 17.50
N ASP A 377 -2.42 -4.94 17.87
CA ASP A 377 -1.86 -4.71 19.21
C ASP A 377 -1.38 -3.26 19.44
N GLY A 378 -1.54 -2.38 18.44
CA GLY A 378 -1.15 -0.97 18.48
C GLY A 378 0.29 -0.71 18.04
N LYS A 379 1.07 -1.75 17.71
CA LYS A 379 2.43 -1.59 17.16
C LYS A 379 2.38 -1.41 15.66
N ILE A 380 3.50 -0.97 15.08
CA ILE A 380 3.63 -0.69 13.65
C ILE A 380 4.72 -1.58 13.07
N LEU A 381 4.37 -2.41 12.09
CA LEU A 381 5.32 -3.24 11.37
C LEU A 381 5.90 -2.46 10.19
N LEU A 382 7.22 -2.45 10.07
CA LEU A 382 7.98 -1.93 8.93
C LEU A 382 8.46 -3.10 8.06
N VAL A 383 8.02 -3.13 6.81
CA VAL A 383 8.41 -4.12 5.80
C VAL A 383 8.89 -3.43 4.51
N ASN A 384 9.37 -4.23 3.56
CA ASN A 384 9.82 -3.81 2.22
C ASN A 384 10.98 -2.80 2.23
N GLY A 385 11.48 -2.46 1.03
CA GLY A 385 12.41 -1.37 0.82
C GLY A 385 13.87 -1.75 0.57
N GLY A 386 14.67 -0.73 0.26
CA GLY A 386 16.09 -0.83 -0.09
C GLY A 386 16.98 -0.01 0.85
N ALA A 387 18.25 -0.41 0.96
CA ALA A 387 19.29 0.30 1.70
C ALA A 387 19.67 1.63 1.04
N ASN A 388 19.60 1.68 -0.29
CA ASN A 388 20.07 2.79 -1.11
C ASN A 388 19.04 3.14 -2.19
N GLY A 389 19.03 4.40 -2.61
CA GLY A 389 18.31 4.91 -3.76
C GLY A 389 16.87 5.31 -3.53
N THR A 390 16.08 5.17 -4.59
CA THR A 390 14.72 5.71 -4.68
C THR A 390 13.77 4.72 -5.33
N ALA A 391 12.48 4.93 -5.10
CA ALA A 391 11.41 4.35 -5.90
C ALA A 391 11.52 4.80 -7.37
N GLY A 392 10.95 4.02 -8.28
CA GLY A 392 11.07 4.23 -9.73
C GLY A 392 11.93 3.19 -10.42
N TYR A 393 11.89 3.21 -11.74
CA TYR A 393 12.77 2.45 -12.62
C TYR A 393 13.27 3.34 -13.76
N SER A 394 14.43 3.03 -14.31
CA SER A 394 15.00 3.68 -15.49
C SER A 394 16.04 2.80 -16.15
N GLN A 395 16.23 2.96 -17.46
CA GLN A 395 17.30 2.30 -18.23
C GLN A 395 18.62 3.10 -18.23
N MET A 396 18.65 4.28 -17.61
CA MET A 396 19.85 5.13 -17.49
C MET A 396 19.75 6.13 -16.32
N THR A 397 20.87 6.73 -15.95
CA THR A 397 20.96 7.90 -15.07
C THR A 397 21.84 8.97 -15.71
N GLY A 398 21.97 10.15 -15.10
CA GLY A 398 22.95 11.16 -15.52
C GLY A 398 24.42 10.72 -15.42
N GLU A 399 24.73 9.68 -14.63
CA GLU A 399 26.07 9.11 -14.46
C GLU A 399 26.27 7.78 -15.20
N THR A 400 25.19 7.04 -15.43
CA THR A 400 25.17 5.74 -16.13
C THR A 400 24.35 5.86 -17.41
N PRO A 401 24.96 6.27 -18.54
CA PRO A 401 24.22 6.72 -19.73
C PRO A 401 23.67 5.58 -20.62
N THR A 402 23.90 4.30 -20.29
CA THR A 402 23.40 3.17 -21.08
C THR A 402 22.93 2.01 -20.20
N PHE A 403 21.87 1.33 -20.63
CA PHE A 403 21.27 0.22 -19.87
C PHE A 403 22.25 -0.92 -19.56
N GLY A 404 23.15 -1.26 -20.49
CA GLY A 404 24.17 -2.30 -20.28
C GLY A 404 25.21 -1.99 -19.19
N GLN A 405 25.18 -0.77 -18.62
CA GLN A 405 26.01 -0.36 -17.48
C GLN A 405 25.21 -0.31 -16.16
N MET A 406 23.88 -0.41 -16.19
CA MET A 406 23.04 -0.39 -14.98
C MET A 406 23.24 -1.68 -14.18
N PRO A 407 23.79 -1.61 -12.95
CA PRO A 407 24.17 -2.81 -12.19
C PRO A 407 22.99 -3.59 -11.61
N TRP A 408 21.81 -2.96 -11.51
CA TRP A 408 20.62 -3.49 -10.82
C TRP A 408 19.43 -3.71 -11.77
N GLY A 409 19.69 -3.88 -13.07
CA GLY A 409 18.65 -3.84 -14.09
C GLY A 409 18.07 -2.43 -14.18
N GLU A 410 16.75 -2.30 -14.24
CA GLU A 410 16.10 -0.98 -14.32
C GLU A 410 15.86 -0.33 -12.94
N SER A 411 16.18 -1.02 -11.85
CA SER A 411 15.94 -0.53 -10.48
C SER A 411 16.78 0.71 -10.14
N LEU A 412 16.11 1.76 -9.64
CA LEU A 412 16.74 2.95 -9.07
C LEU A 412 17.13 2.81 -7.58
N ALA A 413 16.96 1.60 -7.01
CA ALA A 413 17.34 1.25 -5.65
C ALA A 413 18.20 -0.03 -5.58
N SER A 414 18.95 -0.18 -4.48
CA SER A 414 19.75 -1.37 -4.19
C SER A 414 19.73 -1.78 -2.72
N GLY A 415 20.28 -2.96 -2.43
CA GLY A 415 20.36 -3.55 -1.09
C GLY A 415 18.99 -3.81 -0.44
N PRO A 416 18.18 -4.74 -0.94
CA PRO A 416 16.87 -5.05 -0.38
C PRO A 416 16.91 -5.35 1.12
N ARG A 417 15.92 -4.84 1.87
CA ARG A 417 15.83 -4.96 3.33
C ARG A 417 14.85 -6.04 3.75
N GLY A 418 15.28 -7.30 3.61
CA GLY A 418 14.45 -8.49 3.85
C GLY A 418 13.98 -8.71 5.30
N THR A 419 14.68 -8.18 6.29
CA THR A 419 14.26 -8.28 7.72
C THR A 419 13.24 -7.18 8.04
N PRO A 420 12.06 -7.52 8.58
CA PRO A 420 11.12 -6.52 9.11
C PRO A 420 11.66 -5.85 10.38
N ALA A 421 11.04 -4.75 10.78
CA ALA A 421 11.20 -4.16 12.10
C ALA A 421 9.84 -3.84 12.73
N LEU A 422 9.72 -4.01 14.03
CA LEU A 422 8.55 -3.62 14.82
C LEU A 422 8.84 -2.31 15.54
N TYR A 423 7.86 -1.41 15.51
CA TYR A 423 7.86 -0.16 16.23
C TYR A 423 6.76 -0.15 17.28
N ASP A 424 7.14 0.13 18.52
CA ASP A 424 6.23 0.32 19.64
C ASP A 424 6.10 1.82 19.95
N PRO A 425 4.94 2.46 19.68
CA PRO A 425 4.75 3.88 19.97
C PRO A 425 4.66 4.20 21.47
N GLU A 426 4.27 3.22 22.31
CA GLU A 426 4.13 3.35 23.76
C GLU A 426 5.50 3.14 24.48
N ALA A 427 6.48 2.53 23.81
CA ALA A 427 7.82 2.31 24.37
C ALA A 427 8.61 3.62 24.62
N PRO A 428 9.51 3.63 25.63
CA PRO A 428 10.40 4.76 25.89
C PRO A 428 11.30 5.09 24.69
N ALA A 429 11.63 6.37 24.53
CA ALA A 429 12.62 6.80 23.54
C ALA A 429 13.97 6.10 23.76
N GLY A 430 14.60 5.71 22.65
CA GLY A 430 15.77 4.83 22.56
C GLY A 430 15.44 3.33 22.59
N GLN A 431 14.16 2.93 22.64
CA GLN A 431 13.72 1.53 22.77
C GLN A 431 12.52 1.19 21.86
N ARG A 432 12.12 2.08 20.94
CA ARG A 432 10.89 1.90 20.15
C ARG A 432 11.01 0.88 19.03
N TRP A 433 12.23 0.66 18.51
CA TRP A 433 12.50 -0.27 17.42
C TRP A 433 13.05 -1.61 17.89
N SER A 434 12.54 -2.71 17.33
CA SER A 434 13.12 -4.05 17.47
C SER A 434 12.87 -4.90 16.23
N ASN A 435 13.86 -5.70 15.82
CA ASN A 435 13.70 -6.81 14.87
C ASN A 435 14.02 -8.16 15.55
N THR A 436 14.00 -8.20 16.89
CA THR A 436 14.37 -9.39 17.67
C THR A 436 13.38 -10.52 17.41
N GLY A 437 13.89 -11.67 16.97
CA GLY A 437 13.07 -12.84 16.64
C GLY A 437 12.48 -12.81 15.22
N PHE A 438 12.72 -11.77 14.43
CA PHE A 438 12.23 -11.71 13.05
C PHE A 438 13.20 -12.36 12.06
N ALA A 439 12.66 -13.21 11.19
CA ALA A 439 13.35 -13.74 10.03
C ALA A 439 13.55 -12.66 8.95
N ALA A 440 14.42 -12.94 7.98
CA ALA A 440 14.53 -12.17 6.76
C ALA A 440 13.81 -12.91 5.61
N SER A 441 13.12 -12.16 4.74
CA SER A 441 12.70 -12.66 3.43
C SER A 441 13.87 -12.66 2.46
N ASP A 442 13.94 -13.70 1.62
CA ASP A 442 14.87 -13.80 0.48
C ASP A 442 14.30 -13.11 -0.79
N ILE A 443 13.08 -12.56 -0.75
CA ILE A 443 12.46 -11.87 -1.89
C ILE A 443 12.72 -10.37 -1.80
N ALA A 444 13.31 -9.81 -2.87
CA ALA A 444 13.56 -8.38 -2.97
C ALA A 444 12.25 -7.59 -3.18
N ARG A 445 11.67 -7.09 -2.09
CA ARG A 445 10.50 -6.20 -2.10
C ARG A 445 10.94 -4.75 -2.24
N LEU A 446 11.25 -4.33 -3.47
CA LEU A 446 11.65 -2.96 -3.82
C LEU A 446 10.46 -2.19 -4.41
N TYR A 447 10.66 -1.51 -5.54
CA TYR A 447 9.62 -0.75 -6.20
C TYR A 447 8.47 -1.64 -6.67
N HIS A 448 7.25 -1.11 -6.59
CA HIS A 448 5.98 -1.85 -6.80
C HIS A 448 5.81 -3.10 -5.92
N SER A 449 6.37 -3.08 -4.70
CA SER A 449 5.95 -4.00 -3.63
C SER A 449 4.91 -3.33 -2.73
N SER A 450 4.03 -4.15 -2.18
CA SER A 450 2.94 -3.73 -1.30
C SER A 450 2.77 -4.70 -0.14
N ALA A 451 2.25 -4.21 0.97
CA ALA A 451 1.93 -5.00 2.16
C ALA A 451 0.60 -4.57 2.80
N MET A 452 -0.05 -5.50 3.50
CA MET A 452 -1.41 -5.32 4.03
C MET A 452 -1.69 -6.23 5.23
N LEU A 453 -2.29 -5.69 6.29
CA LEU A 453 -2.85 -6.49 7.39
C LEU A 453 -4.07 -7.29 6.88
N LEU A 454 -4.11 -8.59 7.17
CA LEU A 454 -5.23 -9.48 6.89
C LEU A 454 -6.14 -9.65 8.10
N ALA A 455 -7.36 -10.16 7.90
CA ALA A 455 -8.35 -10.36 8.97
C ALA A 455 -7.98 -11.46 10.00
N ASP A 456 -7.00 -12.32 9.74
CA ASP A 456 -6.44 -13.24 10.75
C ASP A 456 -5.33 -12.58 11.60
N GLY A 457 -4.98 -11.32 11.31
CA GLY A 457 -3.91 -10.57 11.94
C GLY A 457 -2.52 -10.84 11.37
N SER A 458 -2.37 -11.66 10.32
CA SER A 458 -1.12 -11.78 9.57
C SER A 458 -0.94 -10.60 8.60
N VAL A 459 0.24 -10.47 7.98
CA VAL A 459 0.53 -9.42 7.00
C VAL A 459 0.90 -10.05 5.66
N LEU A 460 0.04 -9.85 4.65
CA LEU A 460 0.35 -10.17 3.27
C LEU A 460 1.40 -9.20 2.73
N ILE A 461 2.42 -9.73 2.06
CA ILE A 461 3.50 -8.97 1.41
C ILE A 461 3.66 -9.53 0.00
N ALA A 462 3.45 -8.69 -1.00
CA ALA A 462 3.37 -9.12 -2.39
C ALA A 462 3.98 -8.10 -3.36
N GLY A 463 4.12 -8.53 -4.61
CA GLY A 463 4.71 -7.72 -5.68
C GLY A 463 6.22 -7.48 -5.52
N SER A 464 6.81 -7.11 -6.64
CA SER A 464 7.88 -6.12 -6.81
C SER A 464 8.10 -6.09 -8.31
N ASN A 465 8.08 -4.90 -8.90
CA ASN A 465 8.28 -4.74 -10.33
C ASN A 465 9.05 -3.45 -10.65
N PRO A 466 10.37 -3.39 -10.37
CA PRO A 466 11.23 -2.26 -10.71
C PRO A 466 11.63 -2.27 -12.21
N ASN A 467 10.70 -2.60 -13.11
CA ASN A 467 10.93 -2.75 -14.55
C ASN A 467 9.81 -2.06 -15.35
N VAL A 468 10.09 -1.69 -16.61
CA VAL A 468 9.17 -1.02 -17.54
C VAL A 468 8.02 -1.92 -18.02
N ASP A 469 8.30 -3.21 -18.19
CA ASP A 469 7.37 -4.29 -18.57
C ASP A 469 7.88 -5.58 -17.88
N VAL A 470 7.15 -6.69 -17.98
CA VAL A 470 7.43 -7.93 -17.27
C VAL A 470 8.82 -8.45 -17.59
N ASN A 471 9.68 -8.51 -16.57
CA ASN A 471 11.00 -9.10 -16.65
C ASN A 471 11.27 -10.03 -15.46
N THR A 472 10.98 -11.31 -15.64
CA THR A 472 11.22 -12.36 -14.63
C THR A 472 12.67 -12.88 -14.62
N SER A 473 13.59 -12.26 -15.38
CA SER A 473 14.95 -12.77 -15.63
C SER A 473 16.08 -11.83 -15.17
N THR A 474 15.76 -10.59 -14.83
CA THR A 474 16.70 -9.61 -14.29
C THR A 474 17.02 -9.88 -12.80
N ILE A 475 17.96 -9.11 -12.25
CA ILE A 475 18.43 -9.23 -10.86
C ILE A 475 17.37 -8.85 -9.81
N PHE A 476 16.49 -7.90 -10.12
CA PHE A 476 15.29 -7.59 -9.34
C PHE A 476 14.04 -7.82 -10.22
N PRO A 477 13.60 -9.07 -10.34
CA PRO A 477 12.59 -9.46 -11.33
C PRO A 477 11.19 -8.99 -10.94
N THR A 478 10.33 -8.81 -11.96
CA THR A 478 8.88 -8.82 -11.77
C THR A 478 8.48 -10.09 -11.05
N THR A 479 7.82 -9.97 -9.89
CA THR A 479 7.39 -11.13 -9.09
C THR A 479 5.89 -11.10 -8.80
N TYR A 480 5.25 -12.26 -8.96
CA TYR A 480 3.87 -12.55 -8.58
C TYR A 480 3.80 -13.39 -7.29
N LYS A 481 4.94 -13.65 -6.63
CA LYS A 481 4.96 -14.42 -5.38
C LYS A 481 4.49 -13.55 -4.22
N ALA A 482 3.55 -14.07 -3.44
CA ALA A 482 3.17 -13.53 -2.16
C ALA A 482 3.91 -14.24 -1.02
N GLU A 483 4.14 -13.52 0.07
CA GLU A 483 4.56 -14.06 1.36
C GLU A 483 3.59 -13.57 2.43
N ILE A 484 3.40 -14.38 3.46
CA ILE A 484 2.63 -13.99 4.65
C ILE A 484 3.60 -13.90 5.82
N PHE A 485 3.74 -12.71 6.40
CA PHE A 485 4.47 -12.51 7.65
C PHE A 485 3.54 -12.68 8.84
N TYR A 486 3.98 -13.44 9.84
CA TYR A 486 3.25 -13.67 11.09
C TYR A 486 3.87 -12.86 12.24
N PRO A 487 3.24 -11.76 12.73
CA PRO A 487 3.76 -11.00 13.86
C PRO A 487 3.82 -11.80 15.17
N SER A 488 4.56 -11.31 16.16
CA SER A 488 4.88 -12.02 17.42
C SER A 488 3.67 -12.63 18.16
N TYR A 489 2.48 -12.05 18.06
CA TYR A 489 1.26 -12.60 18.67
C TYR A 489 0.75 -13.91 18.04
N PHE A 490 1.38 -14.42 16.97
CA PHE A 490 1.16 -15.79 16.48
C PHE A 490 1.82 -16.87 17.35
N ASP A 491 2.72 -16.53 18.29
CA ASP A 491 3.25 -17.50 19.28
C ASP A 491 2.23 -17.85 20.37
N ALA A 492 1.10 -17.13 20.43
CA ALA A 492 0.05 -17.37 21.42
C ALA A 492 -0.69 -18.69 21.18
N THR A 493 -0.72 -19.56 22.19
CA THR A 493 -1.49 -20.82 22.17
C THR A 493 -3.00 -20.61 22.30
N THR A 494 -3.40 -19.44 22.81
CA THR A 494 -4.80 -19.04 23.04
C THR A 494 -5.05 -17.72 22.30
N ARG A 495 -6.06 -17.66 21.45
CA ARG A 495 -6.54 -16.40 20.85
C ARG A 495 -7.94 -16.04 21.37
N PRO A 496 -8.24 -14.74 21.57
CA PRO A 496 -9.58 -14.32 21.94
C PRO A 496 -10.63 -14.72 20.90
N ALA A 497 -11.76 -15.26 21.38
CA ALA A 497 -12.90 -15.67 20.56
C ALA A 497 -14.16 -14.87 20.96
N PRO A 498 -14.20 -13.55 20.68
CA PRO A 498 -15.30 -12.69 21.07
C PRO A 498 -16.61 -13.02 20.33
N SER A 499 -17.72 -12.65 20.95
CA SER A 499 -19.07 -12.74 20.38
C SER A 499 -19.87 -11.47 20.70
N GLY A 500 -20.89 -11.16 19.90
CA GLY A 500 -21.69 -9.93 20.05
C GLY A 500 -21.11 -8.68 19.37
N ILE A 501 -20.10 -8.84 18.51
CA ILE A 501 -19.59 -7.75 17.66
C ILE A 501 -20.73 -7.24 16.76
N PRO A 502 -21.03 -5.92 16.74
CA PRO A 502 -22.07 -5.36 15.89
C PRO A 502 -21.60 -5.27 14.43
N THR A 503 -22.51 -5.36 13.46
CA THR A 503 -22.18 -5.18 12.04
C THR A 503 -21.90 -3.72 11.66
N THR A 504 -22.32 -2.77 12.50
CA THR A 504 -22.20 -1.33 12.26
C THR A 504 -21.86 -0.57 13.54
N LEU A 505 -21.07 0.51 13.42
CA LEU A 505 -20.72 1.43 14.50
C LEU A 505 -21.22 2.85 14.19
N SER A 506 -21.72 3.57 15.18
CA SER A 506 -22.17 4.96 15.06
C SER A 506 -21.12 5.96 15.56
N TYR A 507 -21.40 7.27 15.45
CA TYR A 507 -20.57 8.32 16.04
C TYR A 507 -21.22 8.79 17.35
N GLY A 508 -20.64 8.36 18.48
CA GLY A 508 -21.34 8.37 19.76
C GLY A 508 -22.56 7.45 19.79
N GLY A 509 -23.33 7.53 20.87
CA GLY A 509 -24.56 6.76 21.10
C GLY A 509 -24.41 5.72 22.22
N ASP A 510 -25.41 4.87 22.39
CA ASP A 510 -25.37 3.80 23.39
C ASP A 510 -24.19 2.85 23.17
N TYR A 511 -23.58 2.41 24.27
CA TYR A 511 -22.55 1.38 24.26
C TYR A 511 -23.14 0.01 23.89
N PHE A 512 -22.30 -0.89 23.41
CA PHE A 512 -22.68 -2.28 23.10
C PHE A 512 -21.83 -3.26 23.90
N ASN A 513 -22.30 -4.50 24.01
CA ASN A 513 -21.62 -5.54 24.77
C ASN A 513 -20.93 -6.54 23.86
N VAL A 514 -19.65 -6.84 24.12
CA VAL A 514 -18.91 -7.93 23.49
C VAL A 514 -18.53 -8.95 24.56
N THR A 515 -18.85 -10.22 24.34
CA THR A 515 -18.62 -11.30 25.32
C THR A 515 -17.41 -12.15 24.93
N LEU A 516 -16.44 -12.23 25.83
CA LEU A 516 -15.33 -13.17 25.81
C LEU A 516 -15.64 -14.34 26.75
N PRO A 517 -15.87 -15.56 26.24
CA PRO A 517 -15.95 -16.75 27.10
C PRO A 517 -14.59 -17.03 27.75
N GLN A 518 -14.58 -17.71 28.91
CA GLN A 518 -13.37 -18.07 29.67
C GLN A 518 -12.26 -18.75 28.84
N THR A 519 -12.58 -19.38 27.71
CA THR A 519 -11.63 -20.03 26.80
C THR A 519 -10.86 -19.06 25.90
N SER A 520 -11.17 -17.75 25.95
CA SER A 520 -10.58 -16.71 25.09
C SER A 520 -9.22 -16.19 25.59
N TYR A 521 -8.83 -16.57 26.80
CA TYR A 521 -7.63 -16.08 27.46
C TYR A 521 -7.14 -17.10 28.50
N SER A 522 -5.90 -16.94 28.95
CA SER A 522 -5.31 -17.72 30.04
C SER A 522 -5.11 -16.86 31.30
N GLY A 523 -4.88 -17.51 32.45
CA GLY A 523 -4.61 -16.81 33.71
C GLY A 523 -5.83 -16.13 34.34
N SER A 524 -5.60 -15.11 35.17
CA SER A 524 -6.64 -14.40 35.94
C SER A 524 -7.65 -13.68 35.04
N ALA A 525 -8.94 -13.91 35.29
CA ALA A 525 -10.03 -13.27 34.55
C ALA A 525 -10.05 -11.74 34.75
N ASN A 526 -9.78 -11.29 35.97
CA ASN A 526 -9.72 -9.87 36.31
C ASN A 526 -8.53 -9.17 35.62
N ASP A 527 -7.37 -9.85 35.50
CA ASP A 527 -6.19 -9.29 34.84
C ASP A 527 -6.35 -9.28 33.31
N ALA A 528 -6.92 -10.35 32.73
CA ALA A 528 -7.24 -10.42 31.30
C ALA A 528 -8.21 -9.30 30.90
N ALA A 529 -9.28 -9.08 31.68
CA ALA A 529 -10.23 -8.00 31.45
C ALA A 529 -9.57 -6.61 31.53
N ALA A 530 -8.76 -6.36 32.57
CA ALA A 530 -8.02 -5.11 32.74
C ALA A 530 -7.03 -4.79 31.59
N LYS A 531 -6.52 -5.84 30.92
CA LYS A 531 -5.59 -5.76 29.78
C LYS A 531 -6.28 -5.86 28.41
N THR A 532 -7.61 -5.88 28.35
CA THR A 532 -8.34 -6.02 27.08
C THR A 532 -8.53 -4.68 26.39
N LYS A 533 -7.91 -4.49 25.22
CA LYS A 533 -8.19 -3.38 24.30
C LYS A 533 -9.24 -3.85 23.28
N VAL A 534 -10.18 -2.97 22.93
CA VAL A 534 -11.12 -3.18 21.81
C VAL A 534 -10.78 -2.14 20.76
N VAL A 535 -10.49 -2.58 19.54
CA VAL A 535 -9.86 -1.70 18.54
C VAL A 535 -10.46 -1.95 17.16
N VAL A 536 -10.48 -0.90 16.34
CA VAL A 536 -10.83 -0.96 14.93
C VAL A 536 -9.64 -0.48 14.09
N THR A 537 -9.32 -1.24 13.05
CA THR A 537 -8.25 -0.89 12.10
C THR A 537 -8.81 -0.79 10.70
N ARG A 538 -8.37 0.22 9.96
CA ARG A 538 -8.58 0.30 8.52
C ARG A 538 -7.24 0.09 7.82
N GLY A 539 -7.17 -0.89 6.93
CA GLY A 539 -6.07 -0.98 5.97
C GLY A 539 -6.14 0.17 4.97
N GLY A 540 -5.03 0.53 4.34
CA GLY A 540 -5.05 1.55 3.28
C GLY A 540 -5.34 0.96 1.90
N PHE A 541 -5.51 1.84 0.91
CA PHE A 541 -5.09 1.50 -0.44
C PHE A 541 -3.56 1.43 -0.41
N THR A 542 -3.01 0.22 -0.45
CA THR A 542 -1.56 -0.02 -0.30
C THR A 542 -0.90 0.07 -1.67
N THR A 543 0.08 0.95 -1.83
CA THR A 543 0.88 1.07 -3.05
C THR A 543 2.12 1.93 -2.80
N HIS A 544 3.18 1.78 -3.62
CA HIS A 544 4.34 2.69 -3.66
C HIS A 544 4.90 3.07 -2.27
N ALA A 545 5.00 2.07 -1.38
CA ALA A 545 5.45 2.18 0.02
C ALA A 545 4.58 3.05 0.97
N MET A 546 3.32 3.28 0.65
CA MET A 546 2.35 3.97 1.51
C MET A 546 0.99 3.29 1.55
N ASN A 547 0.09 3.81 2.40
CA ASN A 547 -1.22 3.24 2.69
C ASN A 547 -2.26 4.37 2.84
N MET A 548 -2.93 4.76 1.76
CA MET A 548 -3.92 5.86 1.80
C MET A 548 -5.15 5.44 2.61
N GLY A 549 -5.55 6.26 3.58
CA GLY A 549 -6.68 5.97 4.48
C GLY A 549 -6.43 4.91 5.56
N GLN A 550 -5.20 4.41 5.74
CA GLN A 550 -4.87 3.50 6.85
C GLN A 550 -5.04 4.21 8.21
N ARG A 551 -5.71 3.55 9.16
CA ARG A 551 -6.01 4.13 10.47
C ARG A 551 -6.17 3.07 11.56
N TYR A 552 -5.81 3.41 12.79
CA TYR A 552 -6.04 2.59 13.99
C TYR A 552 -6.79 3.45 15.02
N LEU A 553 -7.85 2.91 15.59
CA LEU A 553 -8.59 3.54 16.68
C LEU A 553 -8.96 2.52 17.77
N GLN A 554 -8.61 2.80 19.02
CA GLN A 554 -9.09 2.04 20.18
C GLN A 554 -10.45 2.57 20.64
N LEU A 555 -11.47 1.71 20.70
CA LEU A 555 -12.74 2.04 21.35
C LEU A 555 -12.54 2.03 22.87
N ASN A 556 -13.05 3.06 23.55
CA ASN A 556 -13.08 3.07 25.00
C ASN A 556 -13.94 1.89 25.51
N ASN A 557 -13.52 1.22 26.57
CA ASN A 557 -14.29 0.12 27.15
C ASN A 557 -14.15 0.04 28.68
N THR A 558 -15.18 -0.52 29.31
CA THR A 558 -15.15 -1.06 30.67
C THR A 558 -15.60 -2.51 30.61
N TYR A 559 -15.65 -3.23 31.74
CA TYR A 559 -15.92 -4.66 31.72
C TYR A 559 -16.60 -5.18 32.98
N THR A 560 -17.44 -6.20 32.82
CA THR A 560 -17.96 -7.03 33.91
C THR A 560 -17.35 -8.43 33.80
N VAL A 561 -16.57 -8.85 34.80
CA VAL A 561 -16.10 -10.23 34.93
C VAL A 561 -17.11 -11.02 35.76
N GLN A 562 -17.57 -12.16 35.22
CA GLN A 562 -18.49 -13.07 35.91
C GLN A 562 -17.74 -14.15 36.69
N ASP A 563 -18.37 -14.72 37.73
CA ASP A 563 -17.79 -15.77 38.56
C ASP A 563 -17.45 -17.07 37.80
N ASP A 564 -17.96 -17.23 36.57
CA ASP A 564 -17.63 -18.35 35.66
C ASP A 564 -16.46 -18.06 34.70
N GLY A 565 -15.80 -16.90 34.83
CA GLY A 565 -14.73 -16.47 33.93
C GLY A 565 -15.21 -15.90 32.59
N THR A 566 -16.51 -15.64 32.42
CA THR A 566 -16.97 -14.89 31.24
C THR A 566 -16.72 -13.40 31.46
N ILE A 567 -16.00 -12.75 30.54
CA ILE A 567 -15.80 -11.30 30.53
C ILE A 567 -16.80 -10.66 29.56
N VAL A 568 -17.60 -9.72 30.03
CA VAL A 568 -18.46 -8.87 29.21
C VAL A 568 -17.82 -7.50 29.10
N LEU A 569 -17.34 -7.15 27.91
CA LEU A 569 -16.81 -5.82 27.59
C LEU A 569 -17.97 -4.89 27.26
N HIS A 570 -18.00 -3.71 27.87
CA HIS A 570 -18.91 -2.61 27.58
C HIS A 570 -18.17 -1.63 26.68
N CYS A 571 -18.42 -1.71 25.37
CA CYS A 571 -17.67 -1.00 24.33
C CYS A 571 -18.39 0.29 23.93
N ALA A 572 -17.69 1.41 24.02
CA ALA A 572 -18.16 2.67 23.48
C ALA A 572 -18.23 2.61 21.94
N GLN A 573 -19.12 3.42 21.37
CA GLN A 573 -19.05 3.76 19.96
C GLN A 573 -17.78 4.60 19.67
N PRO A 574 -17.31 4.67 18.42
CA PRO A 574 -16.36 5.68 17.98
C PRO A 574 -16.69 7.09 18.52
N PRO A 575 -15.68 7.95 18.77
CA PRO A 575 -15.91 9.32 19.21
C PRO A 575 -16.94 10.06 18.34
N PRO A 576 -17.70 11.02 18.87
CA PRO A 576 -18.73 11.76 18.14
C PRO A 576 -18.13 12.81 17.19
N ASN A 577 -17.17 12.39 16.36
CA ASN A 577 -16.47 13.21 15.38
C ASN A 577 -16.05 12.32 14.18
N PRO A 578 -16.78 12.37 13.04
CA PRO A 578 -16.46 11.57 11.86
C PRO A 578 -15.13 11.92 11.17
N HIS A 579 -14.50 13.07 11.48
CA HIS A 579 -13.15 13.35 10.97
C HIS A 579 -12.07 12.43 11.60
N ILE A 580 -12.30 11.94 12.83
CA ILE A 580 -11.37 11.06 13.55
C ILE A 580 -11.35 9.66 12.94
N LEU A 581 -12.49 9.17 12.44
CA LEU A 581 -12.61 7.89 11.75
C LEU A 581 -13.70 7.98 10.69
N GLN A 582 -13.30 8.18 9.43
CA GLN A 582 -14.23 8.39 8.32
C GLN A 582 -15.20 7.22 8.13
N PRO A 583 -16.42 7.43 7.59
CA PRO A 583 -17.39 6.35 7.41
C PRO A 583 -16.93 5.32 6.38
N GLY A 584 -17.30 4.05 6.61
CA GLY A 584 -16.91 2.91 5.77
C GLY A 584 -16.27 1.75 6.54
N PRO A 585 -15.73 0.75 5.82
CA PRO A 585 -15.30 -0.52 6.39
C PRO A 585 -14.10 -0.38 7.33
N VAL A 586 -14.11 -1.12 8.43
CA VAL A 586 -12.98 -1.35 9.33
C VAL A 586 -13.00 -2.80 9.80
N VAL A 587 -11.83 -3.34 10.14
CA VAL A 587 -11.71 -4.62 10.86
C VAL A 587 -11.77 -4.35 12.35
N PHE A 588 -12.71 -4.98 13.05
CA PHE A 588 -12.89 -4.96 14.50
C PHE A 588 -12.10 -6.07 15.16
N TRP A 589 -11.44 -5.78 16.28
CA TRP A 589 -10.62 -6.72 17.04
C TRP A 589 -10.87 -6.60 18.54
N VAL A 590 -10.77 -7.74 19.23
CA VAL A 590 -10.59 -7.77 20.69
C VAL A 590 -9.18 -8.28 20.98
N VAL A 591 -8.40 -7.49 21.72
CA VAL A 591 -6.97 -7.73 21.96
C VAL A 591 -6.77 -7.92 23.46
N VAL A 592 -6.42 -9.13 23.88
CA VAL A 592 -6.17 -9.47 25.29
C VAL A 592 -4.67 -9.61 25.50
N ASP A 593 -4.08 -8.74 26.32
CA ASP A 593 -2.64 -8.75 26.64
C ASP A 593 -1.72 -8.78 25.40
N GLY A 594 -2.09 -8.04 24.35
CA GLY A 594 -1.37 -7.98 23.07
C GLY A 594 -1.72 -9.08 22.07
N ILE A 595 -2.59 -10.03 22.41
CA ILE A 595 -3.01 -11.11 21.51
C ILE A 595 -4.36 -10.75 20.88
N PRO A 596 -4.45 -10.56 19.55
CA PRO A 596 -5.72 -10.24 18.89
C PRO A 596 -6.58 -11.49 18.65
N SER A 597 -7.89 -11.29 18.64
CA SER A 597 -8.85 -12.19 18.01
C SER A 597 -8.58 -12.32 16.51
N ASN A 598 -9.30 -13.20 15.82
CA ASN A 598 -9.55 -12.95 14.40
C ASN A 598 -10.41 -11.68 14.28
N GLY A 599 -10.20 -10.92 13.23
CA GLY A 599 -10.90 -9.69 12.93
C GLY A 599 -12.30 -9.95 12.40
N THR A 600 -13.19 -8.96 12.53
CA THR A 600 -14.53 -8.97 11.94
C THR A 600 -14.77 -7.66 11.20
N MET A 601 -15.18 -7.71 9.93
CA MET A 601 -15.46 -6.52 9.14
C MET A 601 -16.78 -5.86 9.59
N VAL A 602 -16.71 -4.56 9.88
CA VAL A 602 -17.86 -3.74 10.32
C VAL A 602 -17.87 -2.41 9.58
N ILE A 603 -19.06 -1.83 9.38
CA ILE A 603 -19.21 -0.52 8.74
C ILE A 603 -19.31 0.58 9.81
N VAL A 604 -18.47 1.61 9.72
CA VAL A 604 -18.59 2.82 10.54
C VAL A 604 -19.50 3.82 9.81
N GLY A 605 -20.43 4.45 10.54
CA GLY A 605 -21.38 5.42 10.02
C GLY A 605 -22.65 4.79 9.43
N ASN A 606 -23.39 5.58 8.65
CA ASN A 606 -24.70 5.19 8.09
C ASN A 606 -24.60 4.38 6.78
N GLY A 607 -23.39 4.06 6.32
CA GLY A 607 -23.15 3.34 5.08
C GLY A 607 -23.39 4.14 3.78
N GLN A 608 -23.58 5.46 3.87
CA GLN A 608 -23.90 6.35 2.75
C GLN A 608 -22.95 7.55 2.69
N ILE A 609 -22.77 8.10 1.50
CA ILE A 609 -22.08 9.38 1.29
C ILE A 609 -23.02 10.53 1.68
N GLY A 610 -22.51 11.49 2.43
CA GLY A 610 -23.23 12.61 3.02
C GLY A 610 -23.01 12.74 4.52
N PRO A 611 -23.57 13.78 5.16
CA PRO A 611 -23.38 14.04 6.59
C PRO A 611 -23.74 12.85 7.47
N GLN A 612 -22.81 12.45 8.34
CA GLN A 612 -23.00 11.31 9.23
C GLN A 612 -23.81 11.70 10.48
N PRO A 613 -24.72 10.82 10.97
CA PRO A 613 -25.39 11.04 12.24
C PRO A 613 -24.40 10.99 13.40
N VAL A 614 -24.42 12.02 14.25
CA VAL A 614 -23.62 12.14 15.46
C VAL A 614 -24.53 12.29 16.67
N THR A 615 -24.20 11.60 17.75
CA THR A 615 -24.89 11.64 19.05
C THR A 615 -23.87 11.82 20.18
N ASP A 616 -24.33 12.03 21.42
CA ASP A 616 -23.42 12.19 22.57
C ASP A 616 -22.50 10.96 22.75
N ALA A 617 -21.30 11.16 23.31
CA ALA A 617 -20.36 10.07 23.56
C ALA A 617 -20.95 9.01 24.51
N SER A 618 -20.63 7.74 24.28
CA SER A 618 -21.16 6.62 25.06
C SER A 618 -20.83 6.73 26.55
N ILE A 619 -21.84 6.62 27.40
CA ILE A 619 -21.67 6.52 28.86
C ILE A 619 -21.49 5.05 29.22
N LEU A 620 -20.30 4.68 29.69
CA LEU A 620 -19.98 3.32 30.10
C LEU A 620 -20.31 3.10 31.59
N PRO A 621 -20.77 1.89 31.98
CA PRO A 621 -20.85 1.51 33.40
C PRO A 621 -19.46 1.32 33.99
N ASP A 622 -19.33 1.40 35.32
CA ASP A 622 -18.08 1.09 36.02
C ASP A 622 -17.67 -0.38 35.80
N SER A 623 -16.35 -0.65 35.73
CA SER A 623 -15.86 -2.03 35.64
C SER A 623 -16.14 -2.82 36.93
N VAL A 624 -16.61 -4.06 36.77
CA VAL A 624 -16.94 -5.00 37.84
C VAL A 624 -16.00 -6.19 37.80
N LEU A 625 -15.38 -6.50 38.94
CA LEU A 625 -14.49 -7.65 39.12
C LEU A 625 -15.26 -8.85 39.65
N ALA A 626 -14.85 -10.05 39.24
CA ALA A 626 -15.29 -11.30 39.85
C ALA A 626 -14.54 -11.58 41.15
N ALA A 627 -15.01 -12.56 41.92
CA ALA A 627 -14.32 -13.02 43.12
C ALA A 627 -12.87 -13.49 42.83
N ASP A 628 -11.99 -13.43 43.84
CA ASP A 628 -10.61 -13.89 43.72
C ASP A 628 -10.53 -15.36 43.26
N ASN A 629 -9.55 -15.67 42.39
CA ASN A 629 -9.26 -16.99 41.80
C ASN A 629 -10.15 -17.44 40.62
N VAL A 630 -10.96 -16.56 40.02
CA VAL A 630 -11.59 -16.84 38.72
C VAL A 630 -10.54 -16.73 37.60
N ASN A 631 -10.32 -17.84 36.89
CA ASN A 631 -9.30 -17.97 35.85
C ASN A 631 -9.92 -18.32 34.49
N GLY A 632 -9.20 -18.04 33.41
CA GLY A 632 -9.50 -18.51 32.06
C GLY A 632 -9.39 -20.04 31.96
N GLY A 633 -10.22 -20.61 31.11
CA GLY A 633 -10.28 -22.05 30.83
C GLY A 633 -9.29 -22.52 29.76
N ALA A 634 -8.50 -21.62 29.18
CA ALA A 634 -7.44 -21.98 28.24
C ALA A 634 -6.17 -22.44 28.99
N SER A 635 -5.50 -23.46 28.45
CA SER A 635 -4.34 -24.07 29.10
C SER A 635 -3.04 -23.34 28.74
N ASP A 636 -2.41 -22.70 29.73
CA ASP A 636 -1.02 -22.24 29.58
C ASP A 636 -0.05 -23.42 29.57
N SER A 637 0.58 -23.67 28.43
CA SER A 637 1.75 -24.56 28.35
C SER A 637 3.05 -23.82 28.70
N SER A 638 3.03 -23.05 29.79
CA SER A 638 4.24 -22.52 30.43
C SER A 638 4.42 -23.17 31.81
N SER A 639 5.53 -23.88 32.00
CA SER A 639 5.67 -24.83 33.11
C SER A 639 5.90 -24.15 34.47
N SER A 640 4.88 -24.13 35.33
CA SER A 640 5.04 -23.86 36.77
C SER A 640 5.09 -25.18 37.57
N GLY A 641 6.29 -25.68 37.84
CA GLY A 641 6.50 -26.78 38.78
C GLY A 641 6.47 -26.28 40.23
N GLY A 642 5.28 -26.11 40.80
CA GLY A 642 5.09 -25.61 42.15
C GLY A 642 4.10 -26.46 42.95
N ASP A 643 4.61 -27.44 43.70
CA ASP A 643 3.83 -28.22 44.66
C ASP A 643 4.44 -28.08 46.06
N ASN A 644 3.63 -27.62 47.02
CA ASN A 644 4.01 -27.53 48.43
C ASN A 644 3.84 -28.89 49.10
N ASN A 645 4.90 -29.47 49.68
CA ASN A 645 4.75 -30.23 50.92
C ASN A 645 6.06 -30.37 51.71
N ASN A 646 5.90 -30.44 53.03
CA ASN A 646 6.95 -30.22 54.03
C ASN A 646 7.48 -31.54 54.62
N SER A 647 8.76 -31.87 54.43
CA SER A 647 9.49 -32.82 55.29
C SER A 647 11.02 -32.76 55.08
N ASP A 648 11.78 -32.62 56.17
CA ASP A 648 13.24 -32.71 56.18
C ASP A 648 13.76 -34.05 55.64
N SER A 649 14.73 -34.01 54.72
CA SER A 649 15.87 -34.94 54.72
C SER A 649 17.02 -34.41 53.84
N THR A 650 18.26 -34.67 54.26
CA THR A 650 19.48 -34.16 53.63
C THR A 650 20.10 -35.19 52.69
N THR A 651 20.48 -34.82 51.45
CA THR A 651 21.48 -35.61 50.69
C THR A 651 22.29 -34.79 49.68
N SER A 652 23.51 -35.26 49.46
CA SER A 652 24.71 -34.65 48.88
C SER A 652 24.64 -33.93 47.52
N THR A 653 25.29 -32.75 47.49
CA THR A 653 25.75 -31.98 46.31
C THR A 653 26.80 -32.71 45.43
N GLY A 654 27.01 -34.02 45.62
CA GLY A 654 28.14 -34.77 45.04
C GLY A 654 27.91 -35.33 43.63
N ALA A 655 26.66 -35.52 43.19
CA ALA A 655 26.37 -36.27 41.97
C ALA A 655 26.33 -35.40 40.69
N ILE A 656 26.04 -34.11 40.78
CA ILE A 656 25.80 -33.24 39.61
C ILE A 656 27.13 -32.72 39.01
N VAL A 657 28.16 -32.51 39.83
CA VAL A 657 29.47 -31.99 39.38
C VAL A 657 30.24 -33.02 38.53
N GLY A 658 30.03 -34.33 38.75
CA GLY A 658 30.72 -35.39 38.02
C GLY A 658 30.35 -35.49 36.54
N GLY A 659 29.07 -35.23 36.19
CA GLY A 659 28.59 -35.34 34.81
C GLY A 659 29.10 -34.23 33.88
N VAL A 660 29.13 -32.99 34.39
CA VAL A 660 29.50 -31.80 33.59
C VAL A 660 30.99 -31.82 33.21
N VAL A 661 31.86 -32.23 34.13
CA VAL A 661 33.31 -32.31 33.87
C VAL A 661 33.66 -33.41 32.86
N GLY A 662 32.94 -34.54 32.88
CA GLY A 662 33.13 -35.63 31.91
C GLY A 662 32.75 -35.24 30.47
N GLY A 663 31.64 -34.51 30.30
CA GLY A 663 31.17 -34.07 28.98
C GLY A 663 32.11 -33.07 28.29
N ILE A 664 32.65 -32.12 29.05
CA ILE A 664 33.56 -31.08 28.51
C ILE A 664 34.88 -31.70 28.03
N ALA A 665 35.42 -32.69 28.75
CA ALA A 665 36.65 -33.38 28.35
C ALA A 665 36.47 -34.18 27.04
N ALA A 666 35.31 -34.82 26.85
CA ALA A 666 34.99 -35.56 25.63
C ALA A 666 34.86 -34.63 24.41
N LEU A 667 34.18 -33.49 24.56
CA LEU A 667 34.04 -32.48 23.50
C LEU A 667 35.39 -31.87 23.09
N ALA A 668 36.27 -31.56 24.06
CA ALA A 668 37.60 -31.04 23.77
C ALA A 668 38.46 -32.04 22.97
N ALA A 669 38.37 -33.34 23.28
CA ALA A 669 39.08 -34.38 22.54
C ALA A 669 38.60 -34.51 21.08
N ILE A 670 37.28 -34.40 20.84
CA ILE A 670 36.68 -34.46 19.49
C ILE A 670 37.12 -33.26 18.65
N VAL A 671 37.06 -32.04 19.21
CA VAL A 671 37.53 -30.82 18.51
C VAL A 671 39.02 -30.90 18.20
N GLY A 672 39.84 -31.40 19.13
CA GLY A 672 41.27 -31.62 18.90
C GLY A 672 41.55 -32.59 17.74
N ALA A 673 40.78 -33.67 17.62
CA ALA A 673 40.89 -34.62 16.52
C ALA A 673 40.51 -33.98 15.16
N VAL A 674 39.41 -33.22 15.10
CA VAL A 674 38.96 -32.53 13.87
C VAL A 674 40.03 -31.54 13.39
N VAL A 675 40.58 -30.70 14.27
CA VAL A 675 41.64 -29.75 13.92
C VAL A 675 42.92 -30.45 13.44
N PHE A 676 43.27 -31.61 14.03
CA PHE A 676 44.41 -32.42 13.60
C PHE A 676 44.22 -32.97 12.18
N PHE A 677 43.04 -33.52 11.85
CA PHE A 677 42.75 -34.02 10.50
C PHE A 677 42.66 -32.89 9.45
N MET A 678 42.09 -31.73 9.79
CA MET A 678 42.07 -30.56 8.91
C MET A 678 43.48 -30.04 8.61
N ARG A 679 44.36 -29.94 9.63
CA ARG A 679 45.77 -29.55 9.43
C ARG A 679 46.55 -30.55 8.58
N ARG A 680 46.25 -31.85 8.67
CA ARG A 680 46.88 -32.88 7.83
C ARG A 680 46.43 -32.82 6.37
N ARG A 681 45.23 -32.28 6.08
CA ARG A 681 44.70 -32.17 4.70
C ARG A 681 45.30 -31.02 3.89
N ASN A 682 45.77 -29.95 4.54
CA ASN A 682 46.33 -28.76 3.87
C ASN A 682 47.86 -28.81 3.68
N ALA A 683 48.50 -29.98 3.85
CA ALA A 683 49.96 -30.15 3.73
C ALA A 683 50.43 -30.68 2.35
N GLY A 684 49.58 -30.67 1.33
CA GLY A 684 49.92 -31.11 -0.03
C GLY A 684 49.29 -30.24 -1.11
N GLY A 685 50.10 -29.48 -1.85
CA GLY A 685 49.63 -28.66 -2.98
C GLY A 685 50.20 -27.23 -3.00
N ARG A 686 51.50 -27.08 -3.25
CA ARG A 686 52.12 -25.77 -3.53
C ARG A 686 52.33 -25.63 -5.05
N GLY A 687 51.55 -24.76 -5.68
CA GLY A 687 51.72 -24.31 -7.06
C GLY A 687 51.96 -22.80 -7.09
N VAL A 688 52.92 -22.34 -7.89
CA VAL A 688 53.41 -20.95 -7.91
C VAL A 688 52.92 -20.25 -9.17
N TYR A 689 52.41 -19.02 -9.06
CA TYR A 689 52.63 -17.96 -10.06
C TYR A 689 52.73 -16.58 -9.40
N THR A 690 53.50 -15.70 -10.04
CA THR A 690 54.10 -14.50 -9.44
C THR A 690 53.44 -13.20 -9.87
N GLN A 691 53.17 -12.30 -8.93
CA GLN A 691 52.96 -10.88 -9.26
C GLN A 691 54.32 -10.17 -9.44
N LYS A 692 54.41 -9.31 -10.46
CA LYS A 692 55.42 -8.25 -10.55
C LYS A 692 54.83 -6.94 -10.03
N ALA A 693 55.65 -6.12 -9.41
CA ALA A 693 55.27 -4.85 -8.81
C ALA A 693 56.03 -3.65 -9.41
N ALA A 694 55.57 -2.46 -9.01
CA ALA A 694 56.19 -1.13 -9.12
C ALA A 694 55.98 -0.34 -10.44
N PRO A 695 56.06 1.01 -10.39
CA PRO A 695 56.30 1.89 -9.22
C PRO A 695 55.19 2.93 -8.93
N ALA A 696 55.29 3.58 -7.78
CA ALA A 696 54.49 4.75 -7.40
C ALA A 696 55.09 6.05 -7.96
N SER A 697 54.26 7.09 -8.07
CA SER A 697 54.67 8.48 -8.33
C SER A 697 53.80 9.46 -7.54
N THR A 698 54.44 10.47 -6.95
CA THR A 698 53.88 11.56 -6.14
C THR A 698 53.40 12.74 -6.99
N TYR A 699 52.96 13.85 -6.34
CA TYR A 699 52.41 15.13 -6.86
C TYR A 699 50.88 15.13 -7.09
N ASP A 700 50.12 16.20 -6.83
CA ASP A 700 50.34 17.42 -6.01
C ASP A 700 48.95 18.00 -5.63
N PHE A 701 48.86 18.86 -4.61
CA PHE A 701 47.62 19.56 -4.25
C PHE A 701 47.50 20.88 -5.03
N GLY A 702 46.58 20.96 -5.99
CA GLY A 702 46.36 22.15 -6.83
C GLY A 702 44.89 22.50 -6.97
N SER A 703 44.48 23.64 -6.39
CA SER A 703 43.14 24.18 -6.49
C SER A 703 42.98 25.09 -7.72
N THR A 704 41.89 24.95 -8.47
CA THR A 704 41.18 26.03 -9.22
C THR A 704 39.90 25.47 -9.88
N PRO A 705 38.87 26.30 -10.16
CA PRO A 705 37.53 25.83 -10.53
C PRO A 705 37.43 25.48 -12.03
N LEU A 706 36.56 24.52 -12.36
CA LEU A 706 36.34 24.08 -13.74
C LEU A 706 35.02 24.62 -14.29
N GLU A 707 35.15 25.38 -15.38
CA GLU A 707 34.08 26.10 -16.07
C GLU A 707 33.12 25.15 -16.81
N ALA A 708 31.81 25.42 -16.72
CA ALA A 708 30.78 24.62 -17.37
C ALA A 708 30.83 24.79 -18.90
N THR A 709 31.39 23.80 -19.60
CA THR A 709 31.44 23.81 -21.07
C THR A 709 30.17 23.21 -21.66
N ARG A 710 29.31 24.06 -22.25
CA ARG A 710 28.17 23.62 -23.06
C ARG A 710 28.65 22.82 -24.27
N GLY A 711 28.17 21.59 -24.41
CA GLY A 711 28.35 20.78 -25.61
C GLY A 711 27.07 20.03 -25.98
N HIS A 712 26.37 20.48 -27.03
CA HIS A 712 25.35 19.65 -27.67
C HIS A 712 26.03 18.57 -28.49
N ILE A 713 25.76 17.31 -28.15
CA ILE A 713 26.06 16.15 -29.00
C ILE A 713 24.72 15.57 -29.47
N PRO A 714 24.42 15.56 -30.78
CA PRO A 714 23.25 14.86 -31.29
C PRO A 714 23.56 13.35 -31.33
N ILE A 715 22.84 12.57 -30.52
CA ILE A 715 22.91 11.11 -30.48
C ILE A 715 21.61 10.56 -31.10
N PRO A 716 21.64 9.46 -31.90
CA PRO A 716 20.43 8.91 -32.51
C PRO A 716 19.46 8.35 -31.46
N SER A 717 18.17 8.45 -31.74
CA SER A 717 17.09 7.92 -30.91
C SER A 717 17.06 6.40 -30.88
N ASP A 718 17.05 5.82 -29.67
CA ASP A 718 16.26 4.62 -29.36
C ASP A 718 16.01 4.53 -27.84
N SER A 719 14.79 4.09 -27.48
CA SER A 719 14.34 3.70 -26.13
C SER A 719 14.68 4.62 -24.93
N SER A 720 13.73 5.50 -24.58
CA SER A 720 13.42 5.78 -23.17
C SER A 720 11.90 5.90 -23.01
N SER A 721 11.32 5.17 -22.07
CA SER A 721 9.87 5.03 -21.87
C SER A 721 9.20 6.22 -21.17
N PHE A 722 9.92 7.34 -21.02
CA PHE A 722 9.49 8.55 -20.30
C PHE A 722 9.85 9.84 -21.05
N VAL A 723 9.46 9.92 -22.34
CA VAL A 723 9.63 11.13 -23.16
C VAL A 723 8.26 11.73 -23.49
N PRO A 724 7.88 12.87 -22.89
CA PRO A 724 6.87 13.75 -23.47
C PRO A 724 7.39 14.30 -24.80
N LEU A 725 6.63 14.10 -25.88
CA LEU A 725 7.04 14.54 -27.22
C LEU A 725 7.11 16.08 -27.32
N ASN A 726 8.33 16.57 -27.56
CA ASN A 726 8.71 17.87 -28.14
C ASN A 726 8.12 19.16 -27.55
N GLN A 727 8.99 19.89 -26.85
CA GLN A 727 8.92 21.35 -26.76
C GLN A 727 9.17 21.99 -28.14
N GLU A 728 8.16 22.61 -28.76
CA GLU A 728 8.30 23.94 -29.39
C GLU A 728 6.96 24.70 -29.36
N ASN A 729 6.87 25.65 -28.44
CA ASN A 729 5.75 26.60 -28.34
C ASN A 729 5.85 27.67 -29.44
N ARG A 730 4.99 27.62 -30.47
CA ARG A 730 4.58 28.83 -31.23
C ARG A 730 3.13 28.80 -31.70
N SER A 731 2.31 29.63 -31.05
CA SER A 731 1.07 30.15 -31.65
C SER A 731 1.36 31.43 -32.43
N VAL A 732 1.27 31.39 -33.77
CA VAL A 732 0.98 32.57 -34.62
C VAL A 732 0.47 32.14 -36.00
N ALA A 733 -0.29 33.03 -36.64
CA ALA A 733 -1.06 32.74 -37.84
C ALA A 733 -0.31 33.01 -39.17
N TRP A 734 -0.98 32.59 -40.27
CA TRP A 734 -0.81 33.01 -41.66
C TRP A 734 0.31 32.38 -42.55
N ASN A 735 -0.17 31.46 -43.39
CA ASN A 735 -0.16 31.52 -44.87
C ASN A 735 0.97 30.84 -45.68
N ALA A 736 0.52 29.92 -46.55
CA ALA A 736 1.00 29.52 -47.89
C ALA A 736 2.52 29.39 -48.20
N GLY A 737 2.92 28.18 -48.65
CA GLY A 737 4.05 28.03 -49.58
C GLY A 737 4.57 26.59 -49.76
N SER A 738 4.51 26.07 -51.00
CA SER A 738 5.23 24.89 -51.55
C SER A 738 5.19 23.55 -50.77
N THR A 739 4.59 22.46 -51.25
CA THR A 739 4.84 21.69 -52.49
C THR A 739 6.27 21.16 -52.69
N ALA A 740 6.49 19.89 -52.35
CA ALA A 740 7.39 18.98 -53.07
C ALA A 740 6.82 17.55 -52.97
N SER A 741 6.66 16.86 -54.10
CA SER A 741 6.02 15.55 -54.22
C SER A 741 6.92 14.59 -54.97
N LEU A 742 7.02 13.34 -54.51
CA LEU A 742 7.42 12.13 -55.24
C LEU A 742 6.64 10.96 -54.62
N HIS A 743 5.50 10.52 -55.18
CA HIS A 743 5.37 9.46 -56.21
C HIS A 743 6.14 8.17 -55.87
N GLU A 744 5.44 7.10 -55.43
CA GLU A 744 4.83 6.00 -56.24
C GLU A 744 5.83 4.90 -56.64
N ALA A 745 5.53 3.59 -56.71
CA ALA A 745 4.32 2.77 -56.43
C ALA A 745 4.81 1.30 -56.19
N ALA A 746 4.07 0.23 -55.88
CA ALA A 746 2.66 -0.11 -55.57
C ALA A 746 2.67 -1.55 -54.95
N GLY A 747 1.60 -2.14 -54.39
CA GLY A 747 0.20 -1.74 -54.17
C GLY A 747 -0.68 -2.95 -53.81
N VAL A 748 -2.02 -2.80 -53.95
CA VAL A 748 -3.09 -3.84 -53.81
C VAL A 748 -3.38 -4.28 -52.35
N SER A 749 -4.62 -4.27 -51.83
CA SER A 749 -5.96 -4.03 -52.40
C SER A 749 -6.92 -3.33 -51.40
N ALA A 750 -7.72 -2.38 -51.91
CA ALA A 750 -8.95 -1.87 -51.28
C ALA A 750 -10.18 -2.75 -51.67
N PRO A 751 -11.39 -2.47 -51.14
CA PRO A 751 -12.27 -1.44 -51.75
C PRO A 751 -12.90 -0.48 -50.70
N TYR A 752 -12.90 0.86 -50.85
CA TYR A 752 -13.72 1.71 -51.77
C TYR A 752 -15.25 1.57 -51.51
N ARG A 753 -15.94 2.54 -50.87
CA ARG A 753 -16.48 3.86 -51.36
C ARG A 753 -17.72 3.71 -52.29
N ASP A 754 -18.60 4.68 -52.52
CA ASP A 754 -18.76 6.11 -52.12
C ASP A 754 -20.24 6.53 -52.32
N ASP A 755 -20.65 7.67 -51.76
CA ASP A 755 -21.88 8.41 -52.16
C ASP A 755 -21.54 9.57 -53.13
N PRO A 756 -22.24 9.73 -54.28
CA PRO A 756 -22.13 10.92 -55.12
C PRO A 756 -23.44 11.76 -55.23
N ARG A 757 -23.36 12.95 -54.62
CA ARG A 757 -24.02 14.24 -54.96
C ARG A 757 -24.79 14.31 -56.30
N THR A 758 -25.93 15.00 -56.28
CA THR A 758 -26.35 15.87 -57.40
C THR A 758 -26.90 17.21 -56.89
N SER A 759 -26.79 18.25 -57.74
CA SER A 759 -27.18 19.63 -57.44
C SER A 759 -28.36 20.08 -58.32
N SER A 760 -29.21 20.97 -57.80
CA SER A 760 -30.16 21.74 -58.62
C SER A 760 -30.55 23.06 -57.94
N MET A 761 -30.71 24.11 -58.74
CA MET A 761 -31.19 25.44 -58.33
C MET A 761 -32.73 25.47 -58.26
N GLY A 762 -33.33 26.31 -57.40
CA GLY A 762 -34.79 26.51 -57.43
C GLY A 762 -35.36 27.43 -56.35
N SER A 763 -35.60 28.69 -56.70
CA SER A 763 -36.31 29.76 -55.96
C SER A 763 -37.59 29.37 -55.19
N GLY A 764 -37.86 30.03 -54.04
CA GLY A 764 -39.25 30.44 -53.69
C GLY A 764 -39.73 30.36 -52.23
N GLY A 765 -39.55 31.46 -51.47
CA GLY A 765 -40.53 32.09 -50.54
C GLY A 765 -41.28 31.33 -49.42
N GLY A 766 -41.21 31.87 -48.18
CA GLY A 766 -42.43 32.25 -47.44
C GLY A 766 -42.85 31.54 -46.13
N TYR A 767 -42.55 32.17 -44.99
CA TYR A 767 -43.38 32.33 -43.76
C TYR A 767 -43.96 31.15 -42.93
N GLY A 768 -43.66 31.19 -41.62
CA GLY A 768 -44.43 30.62 -40.48
C GLY A 768 -44.03 29.21 -40.01
N GLY A 769 -44.02 28.84 -38.72
CA GLY A 769 -44.22 29.60 -37.46
C GLY A 769 -44.54 28.69 -36.25
N TYR A 770 -43.91 28.95 -35.08
CA TYR A 770 -44.15 28.36 -33.73
C TYR A 770 -43.66 26.91 -33.41
N PRO A 771 -43.45 26.55 -32.11
CA PRO A 771 -42.37 25.63 -31.69
C PRO A 771 -42.82 24.40 -30.86
N MET A 772 -41.85 23.53 -30.55
CA MET A 772 -41.86 22.48 -29.50
C MET A 772 -40.50 22.57 -28.80
N GLN A 773 -40.34 23.10 -27.59
CA GLN A 773 -40.76 22.61 -26.27
C GLN A 773 -40.00 21.36 -25.81
N GLU A 774 -38.93 21.60 -25.04
CA GLU A 774 -38.21 20.61 -24.23
C GLU A 774 -39.11 20.06 -23.11
N GLN A 775 -38.91 18.79 -22.73
CA GLN A 775 -39.43 18.24 -21.49
C GLN A 775 -38.26 17.90 -20.55
N ASN A 776 -38.13 18.70 -19.48
CA ASN A 776 -37.23 18.39 -18.37
C ASN A 776 -37.79 17.22 -17.54
N TYR A 777 -36.92 16.32 -17.13
CA TYR A 777 -37.19 15.22 -16.22
C TYR A 777 -36.81 15.64 -14.79
N ASP A 778 -37.76 15.59 -13.86
CA ASP A 778 -37.55 15.93 -12.43
C ASP A 778 -37.54 14.63 -11.58
N PRO A 779 -36.40 14.27 -10.95
CA PRO A 779 -36.28 13.05 -10.17
C PRO A 779 -36.79 13.12 -8.71
N TYR A 780 -37.39 14.23 -8.24
CA TYR A 780 -37.71 14.43 -6.81
C TYR A 780 -39.17 14.21 -6.38
N ALA A 781 -39.96 13.48 -7.17
CA ALA A 781 -41.36 13.17 -6.84
C ALA A 781 -41.49 12.16 -5.66
N ARG A 782 -41.55 12.65 -4.42
CA ARG A 782 -41.84 11.87 -3.21
C ARG A 782 -43.17 11.12 -3.30
N ALA A 783 -43.16 9.80 -3.12
CA ALA A 783 -44.36 8.99 -2.97
C ALA A 783 -44.86 8.98 -1.50
N GLY A 784 -46.13 9.33 -1.30
CA GLY A 784 -46.87 9.16 -0.04
C GLY A 784 -47.88 8.00 -0.11
N PRO A 785 -48.34 7.44 1.02
CA PRO A 785 -48.88 6.08 1.06
C PRO A 785 -50.42 5.96 0.96
N GLY A 786 -50.85 4.83 0.37
CA GLY A 786 -52.22 4.31 0.37
C GLY A 786 -52.45 3.37 -0.83
N GLY A 787 -53.17 2.25 -0.75
CA GLY A 787 -53.86 1.63 0.39
C GLY A 787 -55.06 0.80 -0.08
N ARG A 788 -55.01 -0.52 0.12
CA ARG A 788 -56.11 -1.51 -0.08
C ARG A 788 -56.76 -1.60 -1.47
N LEU A 789 -56.52 -2.73 -2.16
CA LEU A 789 -57.45 -3.87 -2.14
C LEU A 789 -56.72 -5.17 -2.43
#